data_AF-A0A954YSD4-F1
#
_entry.id   AF-A0A954YSD4-F1
#
_cell.length_a   1.000
_cell.length_b   1.000
_cell.length_c   1.000
_cell.angle_alpha   90.00
_cell.angle_beta   90.00
_cell.angle_gamma   90.00
#
_symmetry.space_group_name_H-M   'P 1'
#
loop_
_entity.id
_entity.type
_entity.pdbx_description
1 polymer ?
#
loop_
_entity_poly.entity_id
_entity_poly.type
_entity_poly.pdbx_seq_one_letter_code
_entity_poly.pdbx_strand_id
1 'polypeptide(L)'
;GDVQFKADIKEALVEELQAQRDQAGIETTRARVEFIERKSGVLNLRVAGGDDIKALRVIVAIGRSGNFRKLGVPGESLDKVYNRLHDPMEFAGKSALVVGGGDSAIECAVALAGAGAQVTLSYRRAELSRAKPENIEQLNNMVADPNTWEGVEEPTSERITTSFTSAMRDGESDGSVQLALATQVAEIRDDAVDLIDESKNVRTIANDVVFSMIGREPPLEFFRRSGIPIRGEWPVSRIVAFSSFMLFCIFLYHWKKELTELPIGTWFRERGWFPANVGGWWDAVGGWVADASRRPTHLFYTLRTSMASAGFYYSLAYCLCVFFFGLRRIRRRKTPYVKLQTWTLIAVQIIPLFLLPEIILPWAGRNGWFADGSAGVAFADQFFERYDDVGIERAYWRAYGFILAWPLFVANVFTDKPMWGWLVIGFLQTFVLIPLIIRRWGKGAYCGWICSCGALAETMGDAHRHKMPHGPKWNRVNMVGQVVLLFVFLLLVLRIVGWAAPGSFANSLYANVYKKIPYLNYTWIVDVMLAGVIGVGCYFWFSGRVWCRFACPLAALMHIYTRFTRFRIFADKKKCISCNVCTSVCHQGIDIMNFANKGLGMRDPECVRCSACVQSCPTGVLTFGRLDASNNPIHDRIAASPVQMQEGRTMVSLPVLGNGASPI
;
A
#
# COMPACT_ATOMS: atom_id res chain seq x y z
N GLY A 1 28.66 -2.39 -9.75
CA GLY A 1 29.17 -3.73 -10.03
C GLY A 1 30.49 -3.58 -10.76
N ASP A 2 31.13 -4.69 -11.11
CA ASP A 2 32.47 -4.67 -11.72
C ASP A 2 32.47 -4.25 -13.20
N VAL A 3 31.31 -4.30 -13.86
CA VAL A 3 31.10 -3.72 -15.19
C VAL A 3 31.05 -2.20 -15.07
N GLN A 4 31.99 -1.53 -15.73
CA GLN A 4 32.13 -0.08 -15.82
C GLN A 4 32.12 0.30 -17.30
N PHE A 5 31.54 1.44 -17.64
CA PHE A 5 31.52 1.95 -19.02
C PHE A 5 31.84 3.44 -19.02
N LYS A 6 32.48 3.90 -20.09
CA LYS A 6 32.91 5.29 -20.25
C LYS A 6 32.37 5.96 -21.51
N ALA A 7 31.77 5.19 -22.41
CA ALA A 7 31.22 5.72 -23.64
C ALA A 7 30.00 6.63 -23.41
N ASP A 8 30.05 7.82 -24.03
CA ASP A 8 29.01 8.84 -23.93
C ASP A 8 27.95 8.74 -25.06
N ILE A 9 28.22 7.94 -26.10
CA ILE A 9 27.32 7.72 -27.23
C ILE A 9 27.06 6.22 -27.45
N LYS A 10 25.91 5.90 -28.03
CA LYS A 10 25.35 4.54 -28.12
C LYS A 10 26.26 3.58 -28.89
N GLU A 11 26.78 4.00 -30.04
CA GLU A 11 27.61 3.16 -30.92
C GLU A 11 28.89 2.74 -30.19
N ALA A 12 29.59 3.72 -29.59
CA ALA A 12 30.78 3.47 -28.77
C ALA A 12 30.47 2.62 -27.52
N LEU A 13 29.29 2.79 -26.91
CA LEU A 13 28.87 1.95 -25.78
C LEU A 13 28.65 0.49 -26.20
N VAL A 14 28.05 0.26 -27.37
CA VAL A 14 27.87 -1.09 -27.91
C VAL A 14 29.22 -1.75 -28.19
N GLU A 15 30.17 -1.01 -28.77
CA GLU A 15 31.54 -1.49 -29.00
C GLU A 15 32.26 -1.80 -27.68
N GLU A 16 32.19 -0.91 -26.69
CA GLU A 16 32.78 -1.11 -25.36
C GLU A 16 32.21 -2.37 -24.68
N LEU A 17 30.89 -2.58 -24.76
CA LEU A 17 30.23 -3.77 -24.21
C LEU A 17 30.62 -5.05 -24.95
N GLN A 18 30.80 -5.00 -26.26
CA GLN A 18 31.27 -6.14 -27.05
C GLN A 18 32.72 -6.49 -26.69
N ALA A 19 33.60 -5.49 -26.55
CA ALA A 19 34.98 -5.70 -26.14
C ALA A 19 35.07 -6.32 -24.73
N GLN A 20 34.28 -5.82 -23.77
CA GLN A 20 34.22 -6.39 -22.42
C GLN A 20 33.68 -7.82 -22.41
N ARG A 21 32.66 -8.12 -23.23
CA ARG A 21 32.14 -9.49 -23.42
C ARG A 21 33.24 -10.42 -23.93
N ASP A 22 33.97 -10.00 -24.96
CA ASP A 22 35.02 -10.81 -25.60
C ASP A 22 36.18 -11.04 -24.64
N GLN A 23 36.60 -10.02 -23.90
CA GLN A 23 37.62 -10.13 -22.85
C GLN A 23 37.20 -11.09 -21.72
N ALA A 24 35.91 -11.14 -21.39
CA ALA A 24 35.35 -12.05 -20.41
C ALA A 24 35.12 -13.48 -20.95
N GLY A 25 35.36 -13.73 -22.25
CA GLY A 25 35.15 -15.03 -22.88
C GLY A 25 33.69 -15.47 -22.93
N ILE A 26 32.74 -14.52 -23.02
CA ILE A 26 31.31 -14.82 -23.02
C ILE A 26 30.85 -15.11 -24.46
N GLU A 27 30.50 -16.36 -24.73
CA GLU A 27 29.94 -16.78 -26.01
C GLU A 27 28.48 -16.31 -26.19
N THR A 28 28.13 -15.88 -27.40
CA THR A 28 26.77 -15.44 -27.72
C THR A 28 26.23 -16.15 -28.96
N THR A 29 24.99 -16.62 -28.86
CA THR A 29 24.27 -17.24 -29.99
C THR A 29 22.99 -16.45 -30.25
N ARG A 30 22.72 -16.12 -31.52
CA ARG A 30 21.45 -15.52 -31.92
C ARG A 30 20.39 -16.63 -31.97
N ALA A 31 19.57 -16.72 -30.94
CA ALA A 31 18.50 -17.70 -30.84
C ALA A 31 17.26 -17.09 -30.17
N ARG A 32 16.06 -17.51 -30.59
CA ARG A 32 14.80 -17.14 -29.94
C ARG A 32 14.29 -18.31 -29.12
N VAL A 33 14.40 -18.21 -27.79
CA VAL A 33 13.86 -19.20 -26.86
C VAL A 33 12.35 -18.99 -26.71
N GLU A 34 11.55 -20.00 -27.01
CA GLU A 34 10.08 -19.93 -26.95
C GLU A 34 9.55 -20.15 -25.53
N PHE A 35 10.10 -21.16 -24.85
CA PHE A 35 9.83 -21.49 -23.46
C PHE A 35 10.96 -22.36 -22.87
N ILE A 36 10.96 -22.48 -21.55
CA ILE A 36 11.91 -23.30 -20.79
C ILE A 36 11.11 -24.39 -20.07
N GLU A 37 11.49 -25.64 -20.24
CA GLU A 37 10.89 -26.77 -19.52
C GLU A 37 11.92 -27.49 -18.65
N ARG A 38 11.47 -28.05 -17.52
CA ARG A 38 12.33 -28.89 -16.69
C ARG A 38 12.05 -30.36 -17.00
N LYS A 39 13.06 -31.07 -17.50
CA LYS A 39 12.96 -32.49 -17.88
C LYS A 39 14.21 -33.23 -17.42
N SER A 40 14.03 -34.37 -16.76
CA SER A 40 15.14 -35.25 -16.32
C SER A 40 16.23 -34.52 -15.51
N GLY A 41 15.85 -33.57 -14.65
CA GLY A 41 16.79 -32.84 -13.79
C GLY A 41 17.50 -31.64 -14.45
N VAL A 42 17.39 -31.47 -15.76
CA VAL A 42 17.94 -30.33 -16.52
C VAL A 42 16.84 -29.38 -17.02
N LEU A 43 17.23 -28.17 -17.40
CA LEU A 43 16.37 -27.19 -18.07
C LEU A 43 16.61 -27.31 -19.58
N ASN A 44 15.58 -27.65 -20.35
CA ASN A 44 15.62 -27.61 -21.81
C ASN A 44 15.03 -26.28 -22.27
N LEU A 45 15.77 -25.55 -23.09
CA LEU A 45 15.34 -24.33 -23.73
C LEU A 45 14.90 -24.68 -25.15
N ARG A 46 13.59 -24.58 -25.42
CA ARG A 46 13.05 -24.78 -26.77
C ARG A 46 13.41 -23.56 -27.62
N VAL A 47 14.18 -23.77 -28.67
CA VAL A 47 14.58 -22.70 -29.61
C VAL A 47 13.69 -22.76 -30.86
N ALA A 48 13.19 -21.61 -31.29
CA ALA A 48 12.39 -21.52 -32.52
C ALA A 48 13.27 -21.86 -33.74
N GLY A 49 12.92 -22.94 -34.47
CA GLY A 49 13.59 -23.32 -35.70
C GLY A 49 14.99 -23.94 -35.53
N GLY A 50 15.32 -24.45 -34.34
CA GLY A 50 16.61 -25.09 -34.06
C GLY A 50 16.54 -26.13 -32.95
N ASP A 51 17.70 -26.71 -32.62
CA ASP A 51 17.82 -27.72 -31.57
C ASP A 51 17.64 -27.14 -30.16
N ASP A 52 17.11 -27.97 -29.27
CA ASP A 52 16.92 -27.59 -27.86
C ASP A 52 18.27 -27.48 -27.15
N ILE A 53 18.45 -26.40 -26.39
CA ILE A 53 19.65 -26.18 -25.57
C ILE A 53 19.40 -26.74 -24.18
N LYS A 54 20.33 -27.53 -23.64
CA LYS A 54 20.23 -28.09 -22.28
C LYS A 54 21.12 -27.30 -21.32
N ALA A 55 20.58 -26.93 -20.17
CA ALA A 55 21.33 -26.20 -19.14
C ALA A 55 20.95 -26.66 -17.73
N LEU A 56 21.89 -26.56 -16.79
CA LEU A 56 21.61 -26.76 -15.36
C LEU A 56 20.97 -25.52 -14.71
N ARG A 57 21.30 -24.34 -15.23
CA ARG A 57 20.83 -23.04 -14.74
C ARG A 57 20.55 -22.13 -15.92
N VAL A 58 19.47 -21.36 -15.82
CA VAL A 58 19.10 -20.36 -16.83
C VAL A 58 18.87 -19.03 -16.13
N ILE A 59 19.51 -17.98 -16.63
CA ILE A 59 19.26 -16.60 -16.21
C ILE A 59 18.43 -15.92 -17.30
N VAL A 60 17.20 -15.55 -16.98
CA VAL A 60 16.30 -14.89 -17.93
C VAL A 60 16.48 -13.37 -17.80
N ALA A 61 17.23 -12.78 -18.73
CA ALA A 61 17.55 -11.35 -18.77
C ALA A 61 16.89 -10.58 -19.95
N ILE A 62 15.69 -11.01 -20.37
CA ILE A 62 14.98 -10.51 -21.58
C ILE A 62 14.42 -9.07 -21.45
N GLY A 63 14.59 -8.43 -20.29
CA GLY A 63 14.11 -7.08 -20.03
C GLY A 63 12.59 -6.93 -20.20
N ARG A 64 12.16 -5.70 -20.51
CA ARG A 64 10.75 -5.37 -20.80
C ARG A 64 10.57 -4.79 -22.21
N SER A 65 11.65 -4.65 -22.97
CA SER A 65 11.71 -3.73 -24.11
C SER A 65 11.22 -4.32 -25.44
N GLY A 66 11.01 -5.63 -25.51
CA GLY A 66 10.55 -6.32 -26.72
C GLY A 66 9.03 -6.38 -26.92
N ASN A 67 8.24 -6.36 -25.84
CA ASN A 67 6.77 -6.44 -25.94
C ASN A 67 6.15 -5.04 -25.74
N PHE A 68 5.58 -4.49 -26.81
CA PHE A 68 4.80 -3.26 -26.75
C PHE A 68 3.31 -3.58 -26.61
N ARG A 69 2.56 -2.66 -25.98
CA ARG A 69 1.11 -2.73 -25.99
C ARG A 69 0.62 -2.48 -27.40
N LYS A 70 -0.42 -3.20 -27.78
CA LYS A 70 -1.09 -3.04 -29.07
C LYS A 70 -2.27 -2.08 -28.94
N LEU A 71 -2.51 -1.29 -29.97
CA LEU A 71 -3.68 -0.44 -30.18
C LEU A 71 -4.93 -1.30 -30.36
N GLY A 72 -4.79 -2.48 -30.99
CA GLY A 72 -5.91 -3.40 -31.24
C GLY A 72 -6.88 -2.90 -32.30
N VAL A 73 -6.37 -2.11 -33.25
CA VAL A 73 -7.14 -1.49 -34.35
C VAL A 73 -6.74 -2.09 -35.69
N PRO A 74 -7.63 -2.09 -36.70
CA PRO A 74 -7.26 -2.44 -38.06
C PRO A 74 -6.10 -1.57 -38.56
N GLY A 75 -5.15 -2.21 -39.27
CA GLY A 75 -3.98 -1.54 -39.84
C GLY A 75 -2.80 -1.30 -38.88
N GLU A 76 -2.89 -1.70 -37.61
CA GLU A 76 -1.76 -1.58 -36.67
C GLU A 76 -0.51 -2.36 -37.11
N SER A 77 -0.66 -3.39 -37.94
CA SER A 77 0.45 -4.22 -38.43
C SER A 77 1.16 -3.66 -39.67
N LEU A 78 0.78 -2.48 -40.18
CA LEU A 78 1.43 -1.85 -41.32
C LEU A 78 2.86 -1.42 -40.97
N ASP A 79 3.76 -1.42 -41.95
CA ASP A 79 5.19 -1.10 -41.77
C ASP A 79 5.44 0.36 -41.31
N LYS A 80 4.47 1.25 -41.55
CA LYS A 80 4.49 2.64 -41.06
C LYS A 80 4.22 2.80 -39.56
N VAL A 81 3.93 1.72 -38.83
CA VAL A 81 3.57 1.76 -37.40
C VAL A 81 4.76 1.34 -36.53
N TYR A 82 5.38 2.32 -35.89
CA TYR A 82 6.53 2.15 -35.02
C TYR A 82 6.11 2.17 -33.54
N ASN A 83 6.87 1.48 -32.69
CA ASN A 83 6.69 1.48 -31.24
C ASN A 83 7.86 2.12 -30.47
N ARG A 84 8.85 2.62 -31.22
CA ARG A 84 10.10 3.21 -30.75
C ARG A 84 10.57 4.24 -31.77
N LEU A 85 11.14 5.34 -31.28
CA LEU A 85 11.79 6.34 -32.11
C LEU A 85 13.30 6.08 -32.08
N HIS A 86 13.86 5.79 -33.26
CA HIS A 86 15.29 5.52 -33.43
C HIS A 86 16.02 6.77 -33.89
N ASP A 87 15.61 7.34 -35.02
CA ASP A 87 16.16 8.58 -35.55
C ASP A 87 14.99 9.52 -35.94
N PRO A 88 14.86 10.69 -35.29
CA PRO A 88 13.85 11.68 -35.66
C PRO A 88 14.02 12.23 -37.09
N MET A 89 15.25 12.31 -37.60
CA MET A 89 15.56 12.95 -38.89
C MET A 89 15.01 12.18 -40.08
N GLU A 90 14.81 10.86 -39.95
CA GLU A 90 14.18 10.01 -40.99
C GLU A 90 12.75 10.43 -41.32
N PHE A 91 12.12 11.21 -40.43
CA PHE A 91 10.73 11.64 -40.53
C PHE A 91 10.57 13.14 -40.79
N ALA A 92 11.66 13.84 -41.11
CA ALA A 92 11.60 15.24 -41.53
C ALA A 92 10.63 15.43 -42.72
N GLY A 93 9.76 16.44 -42.64
CA GLY A 93 8.75 16.74 -43.67
C GLY A 93 7.56 15.78 -43.74
N LYS A 94 7.52 14.71 -42.93
CA LYS A 94 6.42 13.73 -42.92
C LYS A 94 5.31 14.11 -41.94
N SER A 95 4.09 13.65 -42.22
CA SER A 95 2.94 13.72 -41.31
C SER A 95 2.98 12.54 -40.33
N ALA A 96 3.37 12.81 -39.08
CA ALA A 96 3.51 11.80 -38.04
C ALA A 96 2.36 11.82 -37.04
N LEU A 97 1.84 10.66 -36.66
CA LEU A 97 0.87 10.51 -35.57
C LEU A 97 1.57 9.86 -34.39
N VAL A 98 1.67 10.54 -33.26
CA VAL A 98 2.15 9.94 -32.02
C VAL A 98 0.94 9.60 -31.14
N VAL A 99 0.85 8.37 -30.67
CA VAL A 99 -0.27 7.90 -29.83
C VAL A 99 0.22 7.64 -28.42
N GLY A 100 -0.25 8.43 -27.45
CA GLY A 100 0.12 8.28 -26.04
C GLY A 100 0.13 9.60 -25.28
N GLY A 101 0.30 9.52 -23.95
CA GLY A 101 0.31 10.70 -23.08
C GLY A 101 1.23 10.55 -21.87
N GLY A 102 2.30 9.76 -22.02
CA GLY A 102 3.39 9.67 -21.05
C GLY A 102 4.67 10.29 -21.62
N ASP A 103 5.74 10.31 -20.83
CA ASP A 103 7.02 10.94 -21.21
C ASP A 103 7.53 10.47 -22.58
N SER A 104 7.48 9.16 -22.85
CA SER A 104 7.89 8.60 -24.15
C SER A 104 7.12 9.15 -25.36
N ALA A 105 5.83 9.45 -25.18
CA ALA A 105 5.01 9.98 -26.28
C ALA A 105 5.32 11.45 -26.51
N ILE A 106 5.48 12.22 -25.42
CA ILE A 106 5.78 13.64 -25.49
C ILE A 106 7.18 13.88 -26.06
N GLU A 107 8.20 13.22 -25.51
CA GLU A 107 9.57 13.33 -26.01
C GLU A 107 9.66 12.88 -27.48
N CYS A 108 8.86 11.90 -27.91
CA CYS A 108 8.79 11.45 -29.31
C CYS A 108 8.18 12.54 -30.21
N ALA A 109 7.08 13.15 -29.77
CA ALA A 109 6.43 14.23 -30.51
C ALA A 109 7.34 15.45 -30.65
N VAL A 110 8.00 15.83 -29.55
CA VAL A 110 8.96 16.93 -29.51
C VAL A 110 10.17 16.65 -30.41
N ALA A 111 10.74 15.45 -30.36
CA ALA A 111 11.88 15.10 -31.20
C ALA A 111 11.53 15.07 -32.70
N LEU A 112 10.38 14.50 -33.07
CA LEU A 112 9.91 14.46 -34.46
C LEU A 112 9.62 15.86 -35.01
N ALA A 113 8.91 16.69 -34.24
CA ALA A 113 8.62 18.06 -34.65
C ALA A 113 9.91 18.92 -34.69
N GLY A 114 10.85 18.67 -33.77
CA GLY A 114 12.16 19.34 -33.77
C GLY A 114 12.96 19.02 -35.03
N ALA A 115 12.82 17.79 -35.56
CA ALA A 115 13.42 17.33 -36.81
C ALA A 115 12.63 17.77 -38.07
N GLY A 116 11.55 18.54 -37.94
CA GLY A 116 10.79 19.07 -39.07
C GLY A 116 9.57 18.24 -39.50
N ALA A 117 9.10 17.29 -38.68
CA ALA A 117 7.87 16.55 -38.96
C ALA A 117 6.61 17.33 -38.56
N GLN A 118 5.49 17.09 -39.26
CA GLN A 118 4.17 17.57 -38.86
C GLN A 118 3.51 16.54 -37.93
N VAL A 119 3.53 16.79 -36.63
CA VAL A 119 3.15 15.82 -35.61
C VAL A 119 1.74 16.07 -35.11
N THR A 120 0.89 15.05 -35.16
CA THR A 120 -0.35 15.01 -34.37
C THR A 120 -0.12 14.11 -33.14
N LEU A 121 -0.33 14.63 -31.93
CA LEU A 121 -0.27 13.84 -30.70
C LEU A 121 -1.69 13.46 -30.24
N SER A 122 -2.08 12.20 -30.41
CA SER A 122 -3.36 11.66 -29.96
C SER A 122 -3.27 11.08 -28.55
N TYR A 123 -4.19 11.49 -27.67
CA TYR A 123 -4.31 10.92 -26.33
C TYR A 123 -5.75 10.75 -25.90
N ARG A 124 -6.07 9.55 -25.38
CA ARG A 124 -7.42 9.13 -24.95
C ARG A 124 -8.05 9.90 -23.79
N ARG A 125 -7.37 10.90 -23.21
CA ARG A 125 -7.91 11.73 -22.11
C ARG A 125 -7.81 13.18 -22.52
N ALA A 126 -8.66 14.01 -21.92
CA ALA A 126 -8.66 15.45 -22.12
C ALA A 126 -7.37 16.15 -21.63
N GLU A 127 -6.57 15.52 -20.75
CA GLU A 127 -5.38 16.16 -20.15
C GLU A 127 -4.20 15.20 -19.97
N LEU A 128 -2.97 15.71 -20.21
CA LEU A 128 -1.69 15.00 -20.09
C LEU A 128 -1.23 14.85 -18.63
N SER A 129 -2.01 14.13 -17.82
CA SER A 129 -1.79 14.00 -16.36
C SER A 129 -0.60 13.13 -15.93
N ARG A 130 0.00 12.34 -16.84
CA ARG A 130 0.97 11.28 -16.49
C ARG A 130 2.43 11.69 -16.68
N ALA A 131 2.71 12.52 -17.67
CA ALA A 131 4.07 12.94 -17.99
C ALA A 131 4.64 13.91 -16.94
N LYS A 132 5.96 14.08 -16.97
CA LYS A 132 6.67 15.08 -16.18
C LYS A 132 6.23 16.50 -16.60
N PRO A 133 6.11 17.45 -15.66
CA PRO A 133 5.70 18.82 -15.98
C PRO A 133 6.62 19.50 -17.01
N GLU A 134 7.93 19.30 -16.94
CA GLU A 134 8.90 19.86 -17.90
C GLU A 134 8.61 19.41 -19.33
N ASN A 135 8.33 18.12 -19.54
CA ASN A 135 7.98 17.60 -20.86
C ASN A 135 6.67 18.21 -21.38
N ILE A 136 5.69 18.42 -20.48
CA ILE A 136 4.40 19.05 -20.84
C ILE A 136 4.61 20.52 -21.20
N GLU A 137 5.44 21.23 -20.44
CA GLU A 137 5.81 22.63 -20.69
C GLU A 137 6.52 22.77 -22.04
N GLN A 138 7.53 21.93 -22.30
CA GLN A 138 8.24 21.89 -23.58
C GLN A 138 7.29 21.61 -24.75
N LEU A 139 6.38 20.64 -24.61
CA LEU A 139 5.35 20.34 -25.60
C LEU A 139 4.43 21.54 -25.86
N ASN A 140 3.95 22.20 -24.80
CA ASN A 140 3.06 23.35 -24.93
C ASN A 140 3.76 24.55 -25.58
N ASN A 141 5.03 24.79 -25.24
CA ASN A 141 5.85 25.81 -25.89
C ASN A 141 5.96 25.51 -27.39
N MET A 142 6.24 24.25 -27.76
CA MET A 142 6.36 23.84 -29.16
C MET A 142 5.04 23.88 -29.94
N VAL A 143 3.91 23.66 -29.27
CA VAL A 143 2.57 23.84 -29.84
C VAL A 143 2.28 25.32 -30.11
N ALA A 144 2.77 26.23 -29.25
CA ALA A 144 2.61 27.66 -29.42
C ALA A 144 3.56 28.25 -30.47
N ASP A 145 4.82 27.81 -30.47
CA ASP A 145 5.86 28.20 -31.42
C ASP A 145 6.80 27.00 -31.67
N PRO A 146 6.78 26.42 -32.89
CA PRO A 146 7.64 25.30 -33.25
C PRO A 146 9.15 25.51 -33.08
N ASN A 147 9.61 26.77 -33.02
CA ASN A 147 11.01 27.10 -32.86
C ASN A 147 11.49 27.17 -31.40
N THR A 148 10.59 27.02 -30.42
CA THR A 148 10.94 27.04 -28.96
C THR A 148 11.56 25.73 -28.45
N TRP A 149 12.05 24.89 -29.35
CA TRP A 149 12.59 23.58 -29.02
C TRP A 149 14.02 23.66 -28.45
N GLU A 150 14.20 23.14 -27.23
CA GLU A 150 15.49 23.13 -26.53
C GLU A 150 16.31 21.83 -26.69
N GLY A 151 15.85 20.86 -27.48
CA GLY A 151 16.48 19.54 -27.53
C GLY A 151 15.82 18.49 -26.64
N VAL A 152 16.13 17.23 -26.92
CA VAL A 152 15.97 16.08 -26.02
C VAL A 152 17.37 15.51 -25.79
N GLU A 153 18.18 16.18 -24.96
CA GLU A 153 19.58 15.81 -24.71
C GLU A 153 19.70 14.53 -23.89
N GLU A 154 18.89 14.38 -22.85
CA GLU A 154 18.82 13.17 -22.01
C GLU A 154 17.40 12.60 -22.06
N PRO A 155 17.06 11.75 -23.06
CA PRO A 155 15.74 11.14 -23.13
C PRO A 155 15.44 10.39 -21.84
N THR A 156 14.40 10.82 -21.11
CA THR A 156 14.04 10.13 -19.87
C THR A 156 13.36 8.79 -20.15
N SER A 157 12.91 8.62 -21.40
CA SER A 157 12.36 7.40 -21.94
C SER A 157 13.37 6.60 -22.77
N GLU A 158 13.61 5.35 -22.37
CA GLU A 158 14.34 4.32 -23.15
C GLU A 158 13.69 3.95 -24.51
N ARG A 159 12.57 4.58 -24.89
CA ARG A 159 11.93 4.44 -26.22
C ARG A 159 12.41 5.47 -27.24
N ILE A 160 13.21 6.41 -26.79
CA ILE A 160 13.90 7.38 -27.63
C ILE A 160 15.36 7.09 -27.35
N THR A 161 15.99 6.40 -28.30
CA THR A 161 17.33 5.83 -28.08
C THR A 161 18.44 6.80 -28.45
N THR A 162 18.07 8.00 -28.87
CA THR A 162 18.98 8.98 -29.45
C THR A 162 18.67 10.32 -28.82
N SER A 163 19.68 10.92 -28.21
CA SER A 163 19.66 12.33 -27.82
C SER A 163 19.57 13.17 -29.09
N PHE A 164 18.58 14.03 -29.19
CA PHE A 164 18.43 14.93 -30.33
C PHE A 164 18.61 16.36 -29.82
N THR A 165 19.75 16.97 -30.12
CA THR A 165 20.13 18.28 -29.57
C THR A 165 19.98 19.38 -30.61
N SER A 166 19.84 20.63 -30.19
CA SER A 166 19.78 21.79 -31.10
C SER A 166 20.97 21.87 -32.07
N ALA A 167 22.15 21.36 -31.68
CA ALA A 167 23.35 21.27 -32.51
C ALA A 167 23.27 20.26 -33.67
N MET A 168 22.26 19.37 -33.70
CA MET A 168 22.03 18.41 -34.79
C MET A 168 21.17 19.01 -35.91
N ARG A 169 20.87 20.31 -35.86
CA ARG A 169 20.01 21.02 -36.80
C ARG A 169 20.79 22.11 -37.54
N ASP A 170 20.58 22.21 -38.85
CA ASP A 170 20.97 23.35 -39.68
C ASP A 170 19.71 24.20 -40.00
N GLY A 171 19.51 25.35 -39.33
CA GLY A 171 18.43 26.31 -39.68
C GLY A 171 17.19 26.32 -38.76
N GLU A 172 16.06 26.89 -39.22
CA GLU A 172 14.72 26.88 -38.58
C GLU A 172 13.94 25.58 -38.92
N SER A 173 13.00 25.15 -38.06
CA SER A 173 12.22 23.92 -38.29
C SER A 173 10.85 24.23 -38.88
N ASP A 174 10.49 23.58 -39.99
CA ASP A 174 9.13 23.57 -40.56
C ASP A 174 8.17 22.61 -39.83
N GLY A 175 8.64 21.97 -38.75
CA GLY A 175 7.85 21.03 -37.98
C GLY A 175 6.72 21.71 -37.19
N SER A 176 5.73 20.93 -36.76
CA SER A 176 4.65 21.44 -35.91
C SER A 176 4.09 20.33 -35.03
N VAL A 177 3.45 20.72 -33.92
CA VAL A 177 2.73 19.78 -33.06
C VAL A 177 1.27 20.21 -32.92
N GLN A 178 0.34 19.34 -33.29
CA GLN A 178 -1.09 19.48 -33.02
C GLN A 178 -1.51 18.47 -31.95
N LEU A 179 -2.26 18.94 -30.93
CA LEU A 179 -2.79 18.07 -29.88
C LEU A 179 -4.19 17.57 -30.25
N ALA A 180 -4.37 16.25 -30.31
CA ALA A 180 -5.66 15.58 -30.46
C ALA A 180 -6.02 14.88 -29.14
N LEU A 181 -6.33 15.66 -28.11
CA LEU A 181 -6.74 15.14 -26.80
C LEU A 181 -8.17 14.61 -26.83
N ALA A 182 -8.51 13.72 -25.89
CA ALA A 182 -9.80 13.04 -25.85
C ALA A 182 -10.13 12.24 -27.14
N THR A 183 -9.10 11.73 -27.83
CA THR A 183 -9.25 10.92 -29.05
C THR A 183 -8.67 9.52 -28.91
N GLN A 184 -9.18 8.57 -29.70
CA GLN A 184 -8.66 7.22 -29.84
C GLN A 184 -8.49 6.88 -31.32
N VAL A 185 -7.44 6.12 -31.66
CA VAL A 185 -7.28 5.60 -33.03
C VAL A 185 -8.35 4.55 -33.29
N ALA A 186 -9.01 4.63 -34.44
CA ALA A 186 -10.04 3.69 -34.88
C ALA A 186 -9.50 2.70 -35.92
N GLU A 187 -8.76 3.21 -36.90
CA GLU A 187 -8.22 2.47 -38.02
C GLU A 187 -7.00 3.21 -38.59
N ILE A 188 -6.00 2.45 -39.06
CA ILE A 188 -4.80 2.94 -39.72
C ILE A 188 -4.80 2.43 -41.16
N ARG A 189 -4.65 3.32 -42.14
CA ARG A 189 -4.49 3.03 -43.56
C ARG A 189 -3.11 3.49 -44.04
N ASP A 190 -2.74 3.11 -45.26
CA ASP A 190 -1.42 3.43 -45.83
C ASP A 190 -1.14 4.93 -45.91
N ASP A 191 -2.17 5.76 -46.14
CA ASP A 191 -2.08 7.21 -46.34
C ASP A 191 -2.83 8.04 -45.28
N ALA A 192 -3.63 7.40 -44.42
CA ALA A 192 -4.51 8.10 -43.48
C ALA A 192 -4.73 7.33 -42.16
N VAL A 193 -5.11 8.05 -41.11
CA VAL A 193 -5.53 7.48 -39.83
C VAL A 193 -6.86 8.08 -39.40
N ASP A 194 -7.78 7.23 -38.92
CA ASP A 194 -9.05 7.65 -38.36
C ASP A 194 -8.96 7.79 -36.84
N LEU A 195 -9.28 8.99 -36.33
CA LEU A 195 -9.38 9.29 -34.90
C LEU A 195 -10.84 9.44 -34.50
N ILE A 196 -11.25 8.81 -33.40
CA ILE A 196 -12.58 8.94 -32.82
C ILE A 196 -12.50 9.81 -31.56
N ASP A 197 -13.35 10.84 -31.47
CA ASP A 197 -13.50 11.68 -30.28
C ASP A 197 -14.46 11.07 -29.22
N GLU A 198 -14.62 11.73 -28.07
CA GLU A 198 -15.56 11.31 -27.02
C GLU A 198 -17.03 11.28 -27.46
N SER A 199 -17.39 12.07 -28.49
CA SER A 199 -18.73 12.13 -29.07
C SER A 199 -18.96 11.07 -30.16
N LYS A 200 -17.96 10.19 -30.39
CA LYS A 200 -17.93 9.18 -31.46
C LYS A 200 -17.86 9.76 -32.89
N ASN A 201 -17.46 11.01 -33.05
CA ASN A 201 -17.19 11.57 -34.36
C ASN A 201 -15.83 11.06 -34.86
N VAL A 202 -15.80 10.63 -36.12
CA VAL A 202 -14.57 10.19 -36.79
C VAL A 202 -13.95 11.38 -37.51
N ARG A 203 -12.67 11.65 -37.23
CA ARG A 203 -11.83 12.60 -37.96
C ARG A 203 -10.68 11.85 -38.62
N THR A 204 -10.67 11.86 -39.94
CA THR A 204 -9.56 11.33 -40.74
C THR A 204 -8.44 12.35 -40.85
N ILE A 205 -7.20 11.93 -40.60
CA ILE A 205 -6.00 12.73 -40.83
C ILE A 205 -5.12 12.04 -41.87
N ALA A 206 -4.53 12.81 -42.79
CA ALA A 206 -3.45 12.33 -43.63
C ALA A 206 -2.24 11.99 -42.74
N ASN A 207 -1.59 10.87 -43.02
CA ASN A 207 -0.54 10.38 -42.15
C ASN A 207 0.44 9.49 -42.92
N ASP A 208 1.74 9.71 -42.73
CA ASP A 208 2.81 8.92 -43.34
C ASP A 208 3.39 7.91 -42.35
N VAL A 209 3.37 8.22 -41.05
CA VAL A 209 3.97 7.38 -40.00
C VAL A 209 3.19 7.46 -38.69
N VAL A 210 3.06 6.33 -37.99
CA VAL A 210 2.42 6.23 -36.68
C VAL A 210 3.41 5.74 -35.63
N PHE A 211 3.52 6.44 -34.50
CA PHE A 211 4.30 6.04 -33.33
C PHE A 211 3.37 5.66 -32.17
N SER A 212 3.23 4.36 -31.93
CA SER A 212 2.46 3.79 -30.82
C SER A 212 3.24 3.83 -29.49
N MET A 213 3.16 4.97 -28.80
CA MET A 213 3.84 5.26 -27.53
C MET A 213 3.00 4.94 -26.28
N ILE A 214 2.19 3.89 -26.33
CA ILE A 214 1.19 3.54 -25.29
C ILE A 214 1.70 2.65 -24.14
N GLY A 215 3.00 2.37 -24.11
CA GLY A 215 3.65 1.56 -23.07
C GLY A 215 3.85 0.09 -23.46
N ARG A 216 4.40 -0.70 -22.53
CA ARG A 216 4.86 -2.08 -22.76
C ARG A 216 4.05 -3.09 -21.98
N GLU A 217 4.13 -4.33 -22.42
CA GLU A 217 3.64 -5.48 -21.66
C GLU A 217 4.82 -6.33 -21.20
N PRO A 218 4.82 -6.81 -19.96
CA PRO A 218 5.77 -7.85 -19.58
C PRO A 218 5.55 -9.11 -20.44
N PRO A 219 6.60 -9.89 -20.76
CA PRO A 219 6.48 -11.10 -21.57
C PRO A 219 5.84 -12.26 -20.77
N LEU A 220 4.60 -12.07 -20.33
CA LEU A 220 3.87 -13.00 -19.48
C LEU A 220 3.69 -14.36 -20.15
N GLU A 221 3.48 -14.39 -21.46
CA GLU A 221 3.27 -15.64 -22.18
C GLU A 221 4.50 -16.53 -22.22
N PHE A 222 5.70 -15.95 -22.32
CA PHE A 222 6.95 -16.70 -22.15
C PHE A 222 7.03 -17.32 -20.75
N PHE A 223 6.69 -16.56 -19.71
CA PHE A 223 6.71 -17.04 -18.33
C PHE A 223 5.67 -18.14 -18.09
N ARG A 224 4.44 -18.00 -18.60
CA ARG A 224 3.39 -19.03 -18.49
C ARG A 224 3.80 -20.34 -19.14
N ARG A 225 4.25 -20.28 -20.40
CA ARG A 225 4.71 -21.46 -21.14
C ARG A 225 5.92 -22.11 -20.49
N SER A 226 6.76 -21.32 -19.81
CA SER A 226 7.90 -21.82 -19.05
C SER A 226 7.56 -22.30 -17.63
N GLY A 227 6.27 -22.36 -17.26
CA GLY A 227 5.83 -22.78 -15.93
C GLY A 227 6.26 -21.84 -14.79
N ILE A 228 6.66 -20.60 -15.10
CA ILE A 228 7.11 -19.62 -14.11
C ILE A 228 5.86 -18.96 -13.50
N PRO A 229 5.62 -19.10 -12.17
CA PRO A 229 4.41 -18.61 -11.55
C PRO A 229 4.35 -17.08 -11.61
N ILE A 230 3.31 -16.55 -12.27
CA ILE A 230 3.10 -15.11 -12.38
C ILE A 230 2.33 -14.62 -11.16
N ARG A 231 2.93 -13.64 -10.51
CA ARG A 231 2.34 -13.01 -9.35
C ARG A 231 1.08 -12.22 -9.72
N GLY A 232 -0.05 -12.61 -9.15
CA GLY A 232 -1.35 -11.93 -9.34
C GLY A 232 -2.40 -12.86 -9.92
N GLU A 233 -1.98 -13.96 -10.55
CA GLU A 233 -2.88 -15.03 -10.97
C GLU A 233 -3.34 -15.85 -9.74
N TRP A 234 -4.59 -16.28 -9.78
CA TRP A 234 -5.24 -17.08 -8.75
C TRP A 234 -5.59 -18.46 -9.31
N PRO A 235 -4.64 -19.40 -9.30
CA PRO A 235 -4.96 -20.78 -9.65
C PRO A 235 -5.97 -21.36 -8.65
N VAL A 236 -6.68 -22.41 -9.05
CA VAL A 236 -7.71 -23.07 -8.22
C VAL A 236 -7.16 -23.46 -6.84
N SER A 237 -5.93 -23.97 -6.77
CA SER A 237 -5.25 -24.30 -5.51
C SER A 237 -5.15 -23.12 -4.55
N ARG A 238 -4.93 -21.91 -5.08
CA ARG A 238 -4.86 -20.68 -4.28
C ARG A 238 -6.23 -20.22 -3.80
N ILE A 239 -7.27 -20.43 -4.62
CA ILE A 239 -8.66 -20.16 -4.24
C ILE A 239 -9.06 -21.11 -3.10
N VAL A 240 -8.80 -22.41 -3.24
CA VAL A 240 -9.06 -23.40 -2.18
C VAL A 240 -8.31 -23.02 -0.90
N ALA A 241 -7.01 -22.72 -0.98
CA ALA A 241 -6.23 -22.32 0.19
C ALA A 241 -6.76 -21.02 0.84
N PHE A 242 -7.22 -20.05 0.05
CA PHE A 242 -7.86 -18.85 0.57
C PHE A 242 -9.15 -19.18 1.30
N SER A 243 -10.05 -19.95 0.69
CA SER A 243 -11.33 -20.35 1.29
C SER A 243 -11.14 -21.16 2.57
N SER A 244 -10.22 -22.14 2.57
CA SER A 244 -9.88 -22.91 3.77
C SER A 244 -9.33 -22.02 4.88
N PHE A 245 -8.50 -21.03 4.56
CA PHE A 245 -7.99 -20.09 5.56
C PHE A 245 -9.08 -19.17 6.10
N MET A 246 -10.01 -18.70 5.26
CA MET A 246 -11.16 -17.93 5.72
C MET A 246 -12.01 -18.76 6.71
N LEU A 247 -12.30 -20.02 6.38
CA LEU A 247 -13.01 -20.93 7.28
C LEU A 247 -12.27 -21.14 8.59
N PHE A 248 -10.94 -21.26 8.56
CA PHE A 248 -10.11 -21.33 9.76
C PHE A 248 -10.18 -20.04 10.60
N CYS A 249 -10.15 -18.87 9.99
CA CYS A 249 -10.31 -17.60 10.71
C CYS A 249 -11.70 -17.48 11.36
N ILE A 250 -12.76 -17.94 10.67
CA ILE A 250 -14.12 -18.02 11.23
C ILE A 250 -14.11 -18.95 12.45
N PHE A 251 -13.58 -20.17 12.30
CA PHE A 251 -13.43 -21.12 13.39
C PHE A 251 -12.72 -20.51 14.60
N LEU A 252 -11.54 -19.90 14.41
CA LEU A 252 -10.78 -19.28 15.50
C LEU A 252 -11.56 -18.17 16.20
N TYR A 253 -12.30 -17.35 15.45
CA TYR A 253 -13.07 -16.27 16.05
C TYR A 253 -14.23 -16.79 16.89
N HIS A 254 -14.92 -17.84 16.43
CA HIS A 254 -16.01 -18.50 17.17
C HIS A 254 -15.52 -19.39 18.32
N TRP A 255 -14.28 -19.88 18.25
CA TRP A 255 -13.62 -20.52 19.38
C TRP A 255 -13.25 -19.49 20.47
N LYS A 256 -12.84 -18.28 20.07
CA LYS A 256 -12.53 -17.17 20.99
C LYS A 256 -13.78 -16.57 21.64
N LYS A 257 -14.81 -16.25 20.83
CA LYS A 257 -16.00 -15.51 21.27
C LYS A 257 -17.14 -16.51 21.41
N GLU A 258 -17.71 -16.63 22.61
CA GLU A 258 -18.83 -17.51 22.91
C GLU A 258 -20.13 -16.98 22.31
N LEU A 259 -20.19 -16.97 20.98
CA LEU A 259 -21.32 -16.49 20.21
C LEU A 259 -22.39 -17.58 20.12
N THR A 260 -23.65 -17.18 20.25
CA THR A 260 -24.82 -18.05 20.17
C THR A 260 -25.01 -18.71 18.80
N GLU A 261 -24.57 -18.07 17.72
CA GLU A 261 -24.82 -18.56 16.35
C GLU A 261 -23.97 -19.79 15.97
N LEU A 262 -22.71 -19.84 16.44
CA LEU A 262 -21.81 -20.98 16.25
C LEU A 262 -21.06 -21.20 17.57
N PRO A 263 -21.58 -22.06 18.47
CA PRO A 263 -21.14 -22.22 19.85
C PRO A 263 -19.87 -23.08 19.99
N ILE A 264 -18.83 -22.77 19.20
CA ILE A 264 -17.58 -23.56 19.19
C ILE A 264 -16.85 -23.43 20.54
N GLY A 265 -16.74 -22.21 21.08
CA GLY A 265 -16.10 -21.97 22.38
C GLY A 265 -16.79 -22.72 23.54
N THR A 266 -18.12 -22.68 23.59
CA THR A 266 -18.89 -23.36 24.65
C THR A 266 -18.79 -24.87 24.53
N TRP A 267 -18.82 -25.43 23.31
CA TRP A 267 -18.63 -26.86 23.07
C TRP A 267 -17.27 -27.37 23.55
N PHE A 268 -16.19 -26.59 23.37
CA PHE A 268 -14.88 -26.94 23.92
C PHE A 268 -14.88 -26.90 25.46
N ARG A 269 -15.53 -25.90 26.05
CA ARG A 269 -15.62 -25.75 27.52
C ARG A 269 -16.42 -26.88 28.15
N GLU A 270 -17.58 -27.24 27.60
CA GLU A 270 -18.43 -28.33 28.09
C GLU A 270 -17.72 -29.69 28.06
N ARG A 271 -16.83 -29.91 27.09
CA ARG A 271 -16.00 -31.12 26.99
C ARG A 271 -14.73 -31.08 27.83
N GLY A 272 -14.48 -29.97 28.53
CA GLY A 272 -13.23 -29.76 29.27
C GLY A 272 -12.01 -29.78 28.36
N TRP A 273 -12.14 -29.40 27.09
CA TRP A 273 -11.03 -29.33 26.15
C TRP A 273 -10.24 -28.04 26.29
N PHE A 274 -9.04 -28.00 25.71
CA PHE A 274 -8.20 -26.81 25.74
C PHE A 274 -8.96 -25.56 25.21
N PRO A 275 -8.97 -24.44 25.96
CA PRO A 275 -8.14 -24.14 27.13
C PRO A 275 -8.77 -24.42 28.50
N ALA A 276 -9.98 -24.97 28.59
CA ALA A 276 -10.66 -25.22 29.86
C ALA A 276 -9.92 -26.22 30.77
N ASN A 277 -9.17 -27.16 30.21
CA ASN A 277 -8.35 -28.13 30.98
C ASN A 277 -7.04 -27.57 31.54
N VAL A 278 -6.65 -26.34 31.19
CA VAL A 278 -5.34 -25.78 31.56
C VAL A 278 -5.18 -25.67 33.07
N GLY A 279 -6.28 -25.47 33.81
CA GLY A 279 -6.27 -25.52 35.28
C GLY A 279 -5.65 -26.81 35.83
N GLY A 280 -5.94 -27.95 35.22
CA GLY A 280 -5.37 -29.24 35.62
C GLY A 280 -3.87 -29.35 35.38
N TRP A 281 -3.29 -28.58 34.44
CA TRP A 281 -1.84 -28.55 34.22
C TRP A 281 -1.12 -27.91 35.40
N TRP A 282 -1.69 -26.84 35.98
CA TRP A 282 -1.12 -26.18 37.16
C TRP A 282 -1.11 -27.10 38.39
N ASP A 283 -2.15 -27.91 38.55
CA ASP A 283 -2.21 -28.92 39.62
C ASP A 283 -1.22 -30.07 39.38
N ALA A 284 -0.97 -30.44 38.13
CA ALA A 284 -0.01 -31.50 37.76
C ALA A 284 1.47 -31.11 37.96
N VAL A 285 1.80 -29.81 37.92
CA VAL A 285 3.17 -29.32 38.18
C VAL A 285 3.61 -29.56 39.64
N GLY A 286 2.66 -29.66 40.57
CA GLY A 286 2.92 -29.97 41.98
C GLY A 286 3.71 -28.90 42.75
N GLY A 287 3.93 -29.16 44.04
CA GLY A 287 4.74 -28.32 44.93
C GLY A 287 4.24 -26.89 45.12
N TRP A 288 5.16 -25.97 45.40
CA TRP A 288 4.85 -24.56 45.70
C TRP A 288 4.07 -23.86 44.57
N VAL A 289 4.28 -24.25 43.30
CA VAL A 289 3.57 -23.66 42.15
C VAL A 289 2.08 -24.00 42.19
N ALA A 290 1.73 -25.24 42.52
CA ALA A 290 0.33 -25.67 42.66
C ALA A 290 -0.35 -24.89 43.81
N ASP A 291 0.30 -24.78 44.96
CA ASP A 291 -0.21 -24.02 46.12
C ASP A 291 -0.38 -22.54 45.81
N ALA A 292 0.62 -21.93 45.16
CA ALA A 292 0.58 -20.54 44.75
C ALA A 292 -0.48 -20.27 43.66
N SER A 293 -0.80 -21.26 42.81
CA SER A 293 -1.87 -21.16 41.82
C SER A 293 -3.28 -21.25 42.41
N ARG A 294 -3.42 -21.68 43.67
CA ARG A 294 -4.71 -21.78 44.39
C ARG A 294 -5.00 -20.56 45.27
N ARG A 295 -4.02 -19.68 45.51
CA ARG A 295 -4.17 -18.46 46.32
C ARG A 295 -4.70 -17.29 45.48
N PRO A 296 -5.92 -16.79 45.71
CA PRO A 296 -6.56 -15.78 44.84
C PRO A 296 -5.77 -14.48 44.63
N THR A 297 -4.97 -14.07 45.62
CA THR A 297 -4.16 -12.85 45.59
C THR A 297 -2.83 -13.02 44.84
N HIS A 298 -2.41 -14.27 44.58
CA HIS A 298 -1.13 -14.55 43.96
C HIS A 298 -1.20 -14.45 42.43
N LEU A 299 -0.09 -14.06 41.79
CA LEU A 299 -0.01 -13.89 40.34
C LEU A 299 -0.32 -15.18 39.57
N PHE A 300 0.09 -16.34 40.10
CA PHE A 300 -0.17 -17.64 39.46
C PHE A 300 -1.64 -18.02 39.43
N TYR A 301 -2.44 -17.61 40.42
CA TYR A 301 -3.89 -17.77 40.34
C TYR A 301 -4.45 -16.93 39.19
N THR A 302 -4.02 -15.67 39.08
CA THR A 302 -4.42 -14.82 37.95
C THR A 302 -4.04 -15.44 36.61
N LEU A 303 -2.79 -15.90 36.45
CA LEU A 303 -2.35 -16.57 35.23
C LEU A 303 -3.17 -17.83 34.94
N ARG A 304 -3.43 -18.68 35.95
CA ARG A 304 -4.29 -19.86 35.83
C ARG A 304 -5.68 -19.50 35.31
N THR A 305 -6.32 -18.49 35.90
CA THR A 305 -7.67 -18.06 35.49
C THR A 305 -7.68 -17.45 34.09
N SER A 306 -6.73 -16.57 33.75
CA SER A 306 -6.64 -15.98 32.42
C SER A 306 -6.34 -17.04 31.36
N MET A 307 -5.43 -17.98 31.64
CA MET A 307 -5.11 -19.10 30.76
C MET A 307 -6.21 -20.14 30.61
N ALA A 308 -7.33 -20.05 31.35
CA ALA A 308 -8.51 -20.87 31.10
C ALA A 308 -9.39 -20.29 29.98
N SER A 309 -9.15 -19.04 29.57
CA SER A 309 -9.91 -18.35 28.52
C SER A 309 -9.27 -18.52 27.14
N ALA A 310 -10.08 -18.81 26.11
CA ALA A 310 -9.64 -18.78 24.71
C ALA A 310 -9.18 -17.38 24.26
N GLY A 311 -9.74 -16.32 24.88
CA GLY A 311 -9.33 -14.94 24.66
C GLY A 311 -7.84 -14.71 24.95
N PHE A 312 -7.34 -15.30 26.03
CA PHE A 312 -5.94 -15.17 26.43
C PHE A 312 -4.99 -15.72 25.36
N TYR A 313 -5.24 -16.93 24.85
CA TYR A 313 -4.38 -17.53 23.82
C TYR A 313 -4.49 -16.82 22.48
N TYR A 314 -5.66 -16.31 22.13
CA TYR A 314 -5.81 -15.48 20.93
C TYR A 314 -4.95 -14.22 21.04
N SER A 315 -5.03 -13.51 22.16
CA SER A 315 -4.23 -12.29 22.41
C SER A 315 -2.74 -12.61 22.51
N LEU A 316 -2.37 -13.72 23.14
CA LEU A 316 -0.99 -14.20 23.22
C LEU A 316 -0.44 -14.53 21.83
N ALA A 317 -1.17 -15.31 21.02
CA ALA A 317 -0.78 -15.63 19.65
C ALA A 317 -0.61 -14.37 18.79
N TYR A 318 -1.51 -13.38 18.97
CA TYR A 318 -1.37 -12.08 18.32
C TYR A 318 -0.08 -11.37 18.71
N CYS A 319 0.23 -11.31 20.02
CA CYS A 319 1.46 -10.71 20.53
C CYS A 319 2.71 -11.44 20.02
N LEU A 320 2.71 -12.77 20.03
CA LEU A 320 3.81 -13.59 19.51
C LEU A 320 4.03 -13.35 18.02
N CYS A 321 2.95 -13.25 17.23
CA CYS A 321 3.04 -12.88 15.81
C CYS A 321 3.69 -11.50 15.64
N VAL A 322 3.21 -10.47 16.33
CA VAL A 322 3.79 -9.12 16.26
C VAL A 322 5.25 -9.12 16.69
N PHE A 323 5.62 -9.85 17.74
CA PHE A 323 6.98 -9.97 18.23
C PHE A 323 7.91 -10.67 17.24
N PHE A 324 7.62 -11.92 16.86
CA PHE A 324 8.51 -12.72 16.01
C PHE A 324 8.62 -12.15 14.59
N PHE A 325 7.49 -11.76 13.97
CA PHE A 325 7.53 -11.11 12.66
C PHE A 325 8.13 -9.70 12.75
N GLY A 326 8.00 -9.02 13.89
CA GLY A 326 8.68 -7.76 14.18
C GLY A 326 10.20 -7.92 14.20
N LEU A 327 10.73 -8.91 14.91
CA LEU A 327 12.16 -9.23 14.90
C LEU A 327 12.66 -9.55 13.48
N ARG A 328 11.88 -10.33 12.72
CA ARG A 328 12.19 -10.63 11.31
C ARG A 328 12.20 -9.37 10.45
N ARG A 329 11.25 -8.45 10.65
CA ARG A 329 11.20 -7.15 9.97
C ARG A 329 12.43 -6.31 10.25
N ILE A 330 12.84 -6.20 11.52
CA ILE A 330 14.04 -5.43 11.94
C ILE A 330 15.30 -6.00 11.28
N ARG A 331 15.45 -7.33 11.24
CA ARG A 331 16.60 -7.99 10.60
C ARG A 331 16.64 -7.73 9.09
N ARG A 332 15.48 -7.72 8.43
CA ARG A 332 15.38 -7.51 6.97
C ARG A 332 15.56 -6.05 6.56
N ARG A 333 15.04 -5.11 7.35
CA ARG A 333 14.98 -3.67 7.00
C ARG A 333 15.86 -2.88 7.96
N LYS A 334 17.12 -2.70 7.58
CA LYS A 334 18.16 -2.09 8.41
C LYS A 334 18.12 -0.56 8.40
N THR A 335 17.03 0.03 8.89
CA THR A 335 16.95 1.49 9.11
C THR A 335 16.54 1.82 10.55
N PRO A 336 17.07 2.92 11.14
CA PRO A 336 16.67 3.35 12.48
C PRO A 336 15.15 3.54 12.62
N TYR A 337 14.50 4.07 11.58
CA TYR A 337 13.05 4.25 11.56
C TYR A 337 12.29 2.94 11.78
N VAL A 338 12.62 1.89 11.00
CA VAL A 338 11.92 0.61 11.11
C VAL A 338 12.20 -0.05 12.46
N LYS A 339 13.43 0.07 12.97
CA LYS A 339 13.79 -0.46 14.29
C LYS A 339 12.96 0.20 15.39
N LEU A 340 12.92 1.52 15.45
CA LEU A 340 12.18 2.24 16.50
C LEU A 340 10.67 1.99 16.38
N GLN A 341 10.11 2.11 15.17
CA GLN A 341 8.69 1.87 14.92
C GLN A 341 8.26 0.47 15.36
N THR A 342 9.05 -0.55 15.01
CA THR A 342 8.70 -1.95 15.32
C THR A 342 8.75 -2.22 16.82
N TRP A 343 9.76 -1.68 17.52
CA TRP A 343 9.82 -1.81 18.97
C TRP A 343 8.68 -1.08 19.68
N THR A 344 8.29 0.12 19.22
CA THR A 344 7.11 0.82 19.75
C THR A 344 5.84 -0.01 19.58
N LEU A 345 5.63 -0.58 18.39
CA LEU A 345 4.46 -1.42 18.10
C LEU A 345 4.45 -2.70 18.97
N ILE A 346 5.59 -3.35 19.17
CA ILE A 346 5.73 -4.50 20.07
C ILE A 346 5.39 -4.10 21.51
N ALA A 347 5.95 -2.99 22.00
CA ALA A 347 5.71 -2.52 23.35
C ALA A 347 4.23 -2.18 23.60
N VAL A 348 3.58 -1.47 22.66
CA VAL A 348 2.15 -1.16 22.75
C VAL A 348 1.30 -2.42 22.65
N GLN A 349 1.68 -3.40 21.83
CA GLN A 349 0.92 -4.65 21.73
C GLN A 349 1.03 -5.52 22.99
N ILE A 350 2.22 -5.61 23.59
CA ILE A 350 2.45 -6.49 24.74
C ILE A 350 1.99 -5.83 26.03
N ILE A 351 2.31 -4.56 26.26
CA ILE A 351 2.12 -3.93 27.58
C ILE A 351 0.64 -3.53 27.78
N PRO A 352 0.12 -2.48 27.13
CA PRO A 352 -1.26 -2.03 27.38
C PRO A 352 -2.32 -2.92 26.73
N LEU A 353 -1.99 -3.71 25.70
CA LEU A 353 -2.94 -4.53 24.94
C LEU A 353 -2.88 -6.03 25.23
N PHE A 354 -2.05 -6.47 26.18
CA PHE A 354 -2.06 -7.87 26.64
C PHE A 354 -1.81 -7.95 28.13
N LEU A 355 -0.63 -7.56 28.61
CA LEU A 355 -0.28 -7.65 30.03
C LEU A 355 -1.25 -6.86 30.92
N LEU A 356 -1.62 -5.64 30.51
CA LEU A 356 -2.51 -4.80 31.29
C LEU A 356 -3.91 -5.42 31.52
N PRO A 357 -4.70 -5.75 30.48
CA PRO A 357 -6.03 -6.31 30.65
C PRO A 357 -6.05 -7.78 31.10
N GLU A 358 -5.09 -8.60 30.66
CA GLU A 358 -5.14 -10.06 30.91
C GLU A 358 -4.44 -10.48 32.21
N ILE A 359 -3.54 -9.65 32.77
CA ILE A 359 -2.71 -10.02 33.92
C ILE A 359 -2.72 -8.93 35.00
N ILE A 360 -2.30 -7.70 34.69
CA ILE A 360 -2.04 -6.65 35.68
C ILE A 360 -3.34 -6.20 36.36
N LEU A 361 -4.38 -5.85 35.58
CA LEU A 361 -5.65 -5.36 36.14
C LEU A 361 -6.40 -6.46 36.93
N PRO A 362 -6.54 -7.71 36.44
CA PRO A 362 -7.12 -8.79 37.23
C PRO A 362 -6.35 -9.07 38.52
N TRP A 363 -5.01 -9.07 38.47
CA TRP A 363 -4.19 -9.26 39.67
C TRP A 363 -4.36 -8.10 40.66
N ALA A 364 -4.37 -6.85 40.20
CA ALA A 364 -4.59 -5.67 41.04
C ALA A 364 -5.97 -5.70 41.72
N GLY A 365 -7.02 -6.05 40.96
CA GLY A 365 -8.38 -6.19 41.48
C GLY A 365 -8.48 -7.22 42.61
N ARG A 366 -7.88 -8.41 42.43
CA ARG A 366 -7.83 -9.47 43.45
C ARG A 366 -7.00 -9.10 44.67
N ASN A 367 -6.07 -8.15 44.55
CA ASN A 367 -5.31 -7.58 45.67
C ASN A 367 -6.00 -6.36 46.30
N GLY A 368 -7.29 -6.14 46.01
CA GLY A 368 -8.10 -5.12 46.68
C GLY A 368 -7.91 -3.68 46.17
N TRP A 369 -7.20 -3.47 45.06
CA TRP A 369 -6.95 -2.11 44.54
C TRP A 369 -8.23 -1.40 44.07
N PHE A 370 -9.28 -2.17 43.76
CA PHE A 370 -10.58 -1.69 43.28
C PHE A 370 -11.75 -2.16 44.16
N ALA A 371 -11.46 -2.65 45.37
CA ALA A 371 -12.47 -3.04 46.35
C ALA A 371 -13.17 -1.80 46.92
N ASP A 372 -14.38 -1.97 47.45
CA ASP A 372 -15.12 -0.86 48.05
C ASP A 372 -14.33 -0.27 49.23
N GLY A 373 -14.21 1.07 49.26
CA GLY A 373 -13.36 1.81 50.22
C GLY A 373 -11.89 1.99 49.79
N SER A 374 -11.44 1.37 48.69
CA SER A 374 -10.10 1.61 48.13
C SER A 374 -10.03 2.93 47.34
N ALA A 375 -8.82 3.51 47.22
CA ALA A 375 -8.61 4.72 46.41
C ALA A 375 -8.87 4.50 44.91
N GLY A 376 -8.80 3.26 44.41
CA GLY A 376 -8.97 2.93 43.00
C GLY A 376 -10.40 2.64 42.55
N VAL A 377 -11.34 2.45 43.48
CA VAL A 377 -12.72 2.03 43.15
C VAL A 377 -13.45 3.04 42.26
N ALA A 378 -13.29 4.34 42.52
CA ALA A 378 -13.91 5.40 41.72
C ALA A 378 -13.42 5.38 40.26
N PHE A 379 -12.14 5.09 40.05
CA PHE A 379 -11.60 4.88 38.71
C PHE A 379 -12.18 3.61 38.08
N ALA A 380 -12.15 2.50 38.81
CA ALA A 380 -12.64 1.22 38.29
C ALA A 380 -14.13 1.26 37.90
N ASP A 381 -14.99 1.91 38.67
CA ASP A 381 -16.42 2.01 38.36
C ASP A 381 -16.71 2.85 37.09
N GLN A 382 -15.81 3.76 36.72
CA GLN A 382 -15.93 4.56 35.49
C GLN A 382 -15.45 3.84 34.23
N PHE A 383 -14.56 2.84 34.37
CA PHE A 383 -13.89 2.18 33.24
C PHE A 383 -14.15 0.68 33.13
N PHE A 384 -14.45 0.00 34.24
CA PHE A 384 -14.57 -1.46 34.31
C PHE A 384 -15.85 -1.85 35.03
N GLU A 385 -16.83 -2.26 34.23
CA GLU A 385 -18.10 -2.82 34.69
C GLU A 385 -17.88 -4.04 35.60
N ARG A 386 -18.65 -4.13 36.70
CA ARG A 386 -18.58 -5.24 37.68
C ARG A 386 -19.30 -6.47 37.13
N TYR A 387 -18.72 -7.65 37.30
CA TYR A 387 -19.35 -8.93 36.97
C TYR A 387 -20.01 -9.60 38.17
N ASP A 388 -19.57 -9.24 39.38
CA ASP A 388 -20.06 -9.75 40.65
C ASP A 388 -20.48 -8.61 41.59
N ASP A 389 -21.31 -8.94 42.58
CA ASP A 389 -21.78 -7.96 43.58
C ASP A 389 -20.65 -7.44 44.48
N VAL A 390 -19.57 -8.22 44.59
CA VAL A 390 -18.40 -7.94 45.46
C VAL A 390 -17.35 -7.06 44.74
N GLY A 391 -17.46 -6.87 43.42
CA GLY A 391 -16.62 -5.96 42.64
C GLY A 391 -15.16 -6.41 42.43
N ILE A 392 -14.86 -7.69 42.67
CA ILE A 392 -13.51 -8.28 42.54
C ILE A 392 -13.23 -8.58 41.07
N GLU A 393 -14.21 -9.13 40.36
CA GLU A 393 -14.11 -9.41 38.93
C GLU A 393 -14.81 -8.32 38.11
N ARG A 394 -14.06 -7.71 37.20
CA ARG A 394 -14.54 -6.60 36.36
C ARG A 394 -14.17 -6.82 34.90
N ALA A 395 -14.81 -6.08 34.02
CA ALA A 395 -14.59 -6.08 32.57
C ALA A 395 -13.25 -5.43 32.18
N TYR A 396 -12.11 -5.93 32.68
CA TYR A 396 -10.77 -5.36 32.47
C TYR A 396 -10.33 -5.32 31.00
N TRP A 397 -10.90 -6.16 30.14
CA TRP A 397 -10.69 -6.12 28.69
C TRP A 397 -11.11 -4.77 28.07
N ARG A 398 -11.98 -3.98 28.72
CA ARG A 398 -12.32 -2.61 28.29
C ARG A 398 -11.08 -1.70 28.23
N ALA A 399 -10.00 -2.04 28.96
CA ALA A 399 -8.72 -1.32 28.91
C ALA A 399 -8.11 -1.26 27.50
N TYR A 400 -8.50 -2.14 26.57
CA TYR A 400 -8.14 -2.02 25.16
C TYR A 400 -8.48 -0.64 24.58
N GLY A 401 -9.54 0.01 25.07
CA GLY A 401 -9.95 1.36 24.65
C GLY A 401 -8.98 2.48 25.05
N PHE A 402 -8.04 2.26 25.97
CA PHE A 402 -7.00 3.26 26.24
C PHE A 402 -6.04 3.45 25.05
N ILE A 403 -5.92 2.42 24.20
CA ILE A 403 -5.10 2.47 22.98
C ILE A 403 -5.99 2.50 21.75
N LEU A 404 -7.05 1.70 21.70
CA LEU A 404 -7.97 1.61 20.57
C LEU A 404 -9.09 2.66 20.72
N ALA A 405 -8.88 3.82 20.12
CA ALA A 405 -9.87 4.90 20.17
C ALA A 405 -11.19 4.54 19.45
N TRP A 406 -12.27 5.19 19.87
CA TRP A 406 -13.51 5.24 19.09
C TRP A 406 -13.24 5.91 17.71
N PRO A 407 -13.90 5.54 16.60
CA PRO A 407 -14.92 4.51 16.41
C PRO A 407 -14.35 3.10 16.14
N LEU A 408 -13.04 2.86 16.36
CA LEU A 408 -12.47 1.52 16.15
C LEU A 408 -12.94 0.53 17.23
N PHE A 409 -12.96 0.95 18.49
CA PHE A 409 -13.40 0.13 19.61
C PHE A 409 -14.73 0.65 20.18
N VAL A 410 -15.84 0.20 19.58
CA VAL A 410 -17.17 0.70 19.92
C VAL A 410 -17.70 0.19 21.26
N ALA A 411 -17.17 -0.94 21.76
CA ALA A 411 -17.67 -1.63 22.96
C ALA A 411 -17.66 -0.77 24.24
N ASN A 412 -16.77 0.22 24.32
CA ASN A 412 -16.69 1.15 25.46
C ASN A 412 -17.70 2.29 25.40
N VAL A 413 -18.29 2.54 24.23
CA VAL A 413 -19.33 3.58 24.05
C VAL A 413 -20.71 2.95 23.98
N PHE A 414 -20.84 1.75 23.40
CA PHE A 414 -22.11 1.07 23.19
C PHE A 414 -22.49 0.16 24.36
N THR A 415 -22.56 0.75 25.56
CA THR A 415 -22.89 0.09 26.82
C THR A 415 -24.36 0.26 27.19
N ASP A 416 -24.89 -0.64 28.02
CA ASP A 416 -26.31 -0.60 28.43
C ASP A 416 -26.62 0.66 29.26
N LYS A 417 -25.70 1.08 30.15
CA LYS A 417 -25.71 2.38 30.83
C LYS A 417 -24.53 3.25 30.39
N PRO A 418 -24.64 4.59 30.33
CA PRO A 418 -23.55 5.46 29.91
C PRO A 418 -22.38 5.39 30.89
N MET A 419 -21.20 4.98 30.40
CA MET A 419 -19.95 4.99 31.18
C MET A 419 -19.23 6.31 30.91
N TRP A 420 -19.40 7.30 31.79
CA TRP A 420 -18.89 8.66 31.60
C TRP A 420 -17.37 8.71 31.40
N GLY A 421 -16.60 7.92 32.15
CA GLY A 421 -15.16 7.78 31.93
C GLY A 421 -14.79 7.45 30.48
N TRP A 422 -15.45 6.45 29.88
CA TRP A 422 -15.22 6.07 28.49
C TRP A 422 -15.75 7.08 27.47
N LEU A 423 -16.86 7.75 27.74
CA LEU A 423 -17.38 8.80 26.87
C LEU A 423 -16.40 9.98 26.80
N VAL A 424 -15.87 10.41 27.95
CA VAL A 424 -14.89 11.51 28.03
C VAL A 424 -13.58 11.11 27.37
N ILE A 425 -13.00 9.96 27.72
CA ILE A 425 -11.74 9.49 27.11
C ILE A 425 -11.91 9.26 25.62
N GLY A 426 -12.99 8.61 25.20
CA GLY A 426 -13.29 8.35 23.78
C GLY A 426 -13.40 9.65 22.99
N PHE A 427 -14.07 10.67 23.55
CA PHE A 427 -14.14 11.99 22.94
C PHE A 427 -12.76 12.66 22.84
N LEU A 428 -12.02 12.73 23.96
CA LEU A 428 -10.70 13.35 24.00
C LEU A 428 -9.71 12.67 23.06
N GLN A 429 -9.66 11.34 23.04
CA GLN A 429 -8.80 10.59 22.13
C GLN A 429 -9.15 10.88 20.67
N THR A 430 -10.44 10.77 20.31
CA THR A 430 -10.88 10.81 18.91
C THR A 430 -10.88 12.22 18.33
N PHE A 431 -11.35 13.20 19.09
CA PHE A 431 -11.60 14.56 18.59
C PHE A 431 -10.56 15.58 19.04
N VAL A 432 -9.68 15.25 20.00
CA VAL A 432 -8.63 16.16 20.47
C VAL A 432 -7.24 15.57 20.20
N LEU A 433 -6.87 14.47 20.84
CA LEU A 433 -5.51 13.93 20.80
C LEU A 433 -5.11 13.44 19.40
N ILE A 434 -5.95 12.60 18.78
CA ILE A 434 -5.66 12.06 17.43
C ILE A 434 -5.54 13.18 16.39
N PRO A 435 -6.48 14.14 16.28
CA PRO A 435 -6.34 15.27 15.36
C PRO A 435 -5.07 16.10 15.58
N LEU A 436 -4.71 16.39 16.85
CA LEU A 436 -3.48 17.12 17.16
C LEU A 436 -2.22 16.37 16.72
N ILE A 437 -2.17 15.05 16.97
CA ILE A 437 -1.09 14.17 16.54
C ILE A 437 -1.00 14.14 15.00
N ILE A 438 -2.14 14.00 14.31
CA ILE A 438 -2.20 13.96 12.84
C ILE A 438 -1.75 15.29 12.24
N ARG A 439 -2.18 16.42 12.81
CA ARG A 439 -1.78 17.76 12.35
C ARG A 439 -0.26 17.88 12.30
N ARG A 440 0.42 17.32 13.30
CA ARG A 440 1.85 17.45 13.54
C ARG A 440 2.73 16.39 12.87
N TRP A 441 2.26 15.14 12.75
CA TRP A 441 3.06 13.99 12.32
C TRP A 441 2.40 13.11 11.25
N GLY A 442 1.17 13.44 10.85
CA GLY A 442 0.36 12.68 9.90
C GLY A 442 -0.37 11.48 10.54
N LYS A 443 -1.30 10.88 9.77
CA LYS A 443 -2.08 9.69 10.17
C LYS A 443 -1.22 8.52 10.62
N GLY A 444 -0.02 8.39 10.05
CA GLY A 444 0.92 7.34 10.40
C GLY A 444 1.39 7.33 11.86
N ALA A 445 1.33 8.46 12.57
CA ALA A 445 1.70 8.51 13.98
C ALA A 445 0.81 7.63 14.88
N TYR A 446 -0.45 7.40 14.50
CA TYR A 446 -1.30 6.44 15.20
C TYR A 446 -1.35 5.09 14.46
N CYS A 447 -1.76 5.07 13.18
CA CYS A 447 -1.94 3.83 12.41
C CYS A 447 -0.65 3.03 12.12
N GLY A 448 0.51 3.67 12.25
CA GLY A 448 1.83 3.09 11.99
C GLY A 448 2.69 2.88 13.22
N TRP A 449 2.35 3.50 14.37
CA TRP A 449 3.19 3.47 15.58
C TRP A 449 2.47 3.03 16.85
N ILE A 450 1.13 3.12 16.90
CA ILE A 450 0.34 2.87 18.12
C ILE A 450 -0.70 1.76 17.89
N CYS A 451 -1.45 1.84 16.80
CA CYS A 451 -2.58 0.95 16.54
C CYS A 451 -2.18 -0.54 16.46
N SER A 452 -2.87 -1.40 17.20
CA SER A 452 -2.71 -2.87 17.20
C SER A 452 -2.84 -3.48 15.80
N CYS A 453 -3.89 -3.13 15.04
CA CYS A 453 -4.05 -3.59 13.66
C CYS A 453 -2.86 -3.16 12.79
N GLY A 454 -2.34 -1.95 13.05
CA GLY A 454 -1.12 -1.45 12.43
C GLY A 454 0.12 -2.27 12.79
N ALA A 455 0.22 -2.76 14.02
CA ALA A 455 1.32 -3.59 14.48
C ALA A 455 1.41 -4.90 13.69
N LEU A 456 0.30 -5.63 13.58
CA LEU A 456 0.26 -6.87 12.79
C LEU A 456 0.48 -6.60 11.29
N ALA A 457 -0.11 -5.52 10.77
CA ALA A 457 0.06 -5.10 9.40
C ALA A 457 1.52 -4.77 9.03
N GLU A 458 2.21 -4.02 9.90
CA GLU A 458 3.59 -3.60 9.65
C GLU A 458 4.60 -4.72 9.87
N THR A 459 4.27 -5.71 10.70
CA THR A 459 5.15 -6.86 11.01
C THR A 459 4.87 -8.04 10.09
N MET A 460 3.84 -8.84 10.38
CA MET A 460 3.47 -10.02 9.61
C MET A 460 3.07 -9.65 8.16
N GLY A 461 2.37 -8.54 7.99
CA GLY A 461 1.99 -8.02 6.68
C GLY A 461 3.15 -7.49 5.83
N ASP A 462 4.33 -7.25 6.42
CA ASP A 462 5.50 -6.67 5.74
C ASP A 462 5.98 -7.51 4.55
N ALA A 463 5.89 -8.83 4.65
CA ALA A 463 6.25 -9.73 3.56
C ALA A 463 5.28 -9.65 2.37
N HIS A 464 4.09 -9.07 2.58
CA HIS A 464 2.99 -9.11 1.63
C HIS A 464 2.69 -7.74 1.00
N ARG A 465 3.52 -6.70 1.22
CA ARG A 465 3.22 -5.30 0.81
C ARG A 465 2.78 -5.17 -0.64
N HIS A 466 3.62 -5.69 -1.52
CA HIS A 466 3.47 -5.79 -2.97
C HIS A 466 2.30 -6.66 -3.49
N LYS A 467 1.42 -7.17 -2.63
CA LYS A 467 0.14 -7.79 -3.03
C LYS A 467 -1.02 -6.80 -3.01
N MET A 468 -0.82 -5.58 -2.50
CA MET A 468 -1.89 -4.59 -2.39
C MET A 468 -2.41 -4.25 -3.78
N PRO A 469 -3.72 -4.35 -4.05
CA PRO A 469 -4.25 -3.91 -5.33
C PRO A 469 -4.16 -2.39 -5.51
N HIS A 470 -3.77 -1.96 -6.71
CA HIS A 470 -3.65 -0.55 -7.09
C HIS A 470 -4.65 -0.19 -8.21
N GLY A 471 -4.91 1.11 -8.36
CA GLY A 471 -5.64 1.67 -9.49
C GLY A 471 -7.05 2.18 -9.17
N PRO A 472 -7.71 2.83 -10.15
CA PRO A 472 -8.94 3.59 -9.90
C PRO A 472 -10.10 2.75 -9.33
N LYS A 473 -10.27 1.51 -9.80
CA LYS A 473 -11.31 0.60 -9.29
C LYS A 473 -11.15 0.37 -7.79
N TRP A 474 -9.93 0.09 -7.33
CA TRP A 474 -9.64 -0.16 -5.92
C TRP A 474 -9.69 1.10 -5.07
N ASN A 475 -9.34 2.26 -5.65
CA ASN A 475 -9.51 3.54 -4.96
C ASN A 475 -10.99 3.85 -4.67
N ARG A 476 -11.93 3.42 -5.54
CA ARG A 476 -13.37 3.55 -5.24
C ARG A 476 -13.80 2.66 -4.06
N VAL A 477 -13.19 1.48 -3.90
CA VAL A 477 -13.48 0.56 -2.77
C VAL A 477 -13.07 1.18 -1.43
N ASN A 478 -12.14 2.15 -1.40
CA ASN A 478 -11.79 2.89 -0.19
C ASN A 478 -13.01 3.61 0.45
N MET A 479 -14.08 3.86 -0.32
CA MET A 479 -15.33 4.44 0.19
C MET A 479 -16.11 3.54 1.15
N VAL A 480 -15.85 2.22 1.15
CA VAL A 480 -16.49 1.30 2.11
C VAL A 480 -16.25 1.75 3.55
N GLY A 481 -15.04 2.22 3.87
CA GLY A 481 -14.72 2.73 5.21
C GLY A 481 -15.55 3.96 5.60
N GLN A 482 -15.90 4.83 4.65
CA GLN A 482 -16.76 5.99 4.89
C GLN A 482 -18.21 5.56 5.15
N VAL A 483 -18.70 4.53 4.44
CA VAL A 483 -20.03 3.95 4.69
C VAL A 483 -20.09 3.32 6.08
N VAL A 484 -19.07 2.55 6.47
CA VAL A 484 -18.98 1.96 7.82
C VAL A 484 -18.91 3.05 8.89
N LEU A 485 -18.16 4.13 8.64
CA LEU A 485 -18.09 5.26 9.56
C LEU A 485 -19.45 5.93 9.75
N LEU A 486 -20.16 6.23 8.66
CA LEU A 486 -21.51 6.80 8.70
C LEU A 486 -22.43 5.92 9.54
N PHE A 487 -22.41 4.60 9.29
CA PHE A 487 -23.21 3.65 10.06
C PHE A 487 -22.88 3.66 11.56
N VAL A 488 -21.60 3.73 11.94
CA VAL A 488 -21.20 3.82 13.35
C VAL A 488 -21.70 5.12 14.00
N PHE A 489 -21.68 6.25 13.29
CA PHE A 489 -22.24 7.51 13.79
C PHE A 489 -23.77 7.45 13.93
N LEU A 490 -24.48 6.83 12.99
CA LEU A 490 -25.93 6.62 13.11
C LEU A 490 -26.26 5.74 14.32
N LEU A 491 -25.51 4.66 14.53
CA LEU A 491 -25.65 3.82 15.72
C LEU A 491 -25.35 4.57 17.02
N LEU A 492 -24.38 5.48 17.02
CA LEU A 492 -24.10 6.35 18.16
C LEU A 492 -25.28 7.25 18.48
N VAL A 493 -25.88 7.89 17.47
CA VAL A 493 -27.08 8.74 17.65
C VAL A 493 -28.22 7.92 18.23
N LEU A 494 -28.51 6.74 17.65
CA LEU A 494 -29.54 5.84 18.14
C LEU A 494 -29.28 5.40 19.59
N ARG A 495 -28.01 5.14 19.95
CA ARG A 495 -27.62 4.78 21.31
C ARG A 495 -27.87 5.93 22.29
N ILE A 496 -27.46 7.16 21.93
CA ILE A 496 -27.64 8.36 22.78
C ILE A 496 -29.13 8.60 23.03
N VAL A 497 -29.97 8.53 21.99
CA VAL A 497 -31.43 8.64 22.13
C VAL A 497 -31.98 7.49 22.97
N GLY A 498 -31.47 6.28 22.80
CA GLY A 498 -31.88 5.12 23.59
C GLY A 498 -31.55 5.23 25.08
N TRP A 499 -30.45 5.89 25.45
CA TRP A 499 -30.16 6.22 26.85
C TRP A 499 -31.12 7.27 27.42
N ALA A 500 -31.43 8.31 26.64
CA ALA A 500 -32.34 9.38 27.06
C ALA A 500 -33.80 8.92 27.15
N ALA A 501 -34.22 7.99 26.28
CA ALA A 501 -35.58 7.46 26.21
C ALA A 501 -35.56 5.93 26.01
N PRO A 502 -35.43 5.12 27.08
CA PRO A 502 -35.32 3.66 26.99
C PRO A 502 -36.53 2.97 26.34
N GLY A 503 -37.72 3.56 26.43
CA GLY A 503 -38.94 3.05 25.78
C GLY A 503 -39.14 3.48 24.33
N SER A 504 -38.23 4.26 23.77
CA SER A 504 -38.38 4.81 22.41
C SER A 504 -38.16 3.76 21.32
N PHE A 505 -38.75 4.01 20.14
CA PHE A 505 -38.46 3.24 18.92
C PHE A 505 -36.96 3.19 18.62
N ALA A 506 -36.21 4.27 18.92
CA ALA A 506 -34.77 4.33 18.71
C ALA A 506 -34.00 3.30 19.55
N ASN A 507 -34.38 3.06 20.81
CA ASN A 507 -33.76 2.03 21.64
C ASN A 507 -34.05 0.61 21.10
N SER A 508 -35.29 0.37 20.68
CA SER A 508 -35.69 -0.90 20.05
C SER A 508 -34.96 -1.14 18.73
N LEU A 509 -34.84 -0.12 17.88
CA LEU A 509 -34.11 -0.18 16.62
C LEU A 509 -32.62 -0.43 16.86
N TYR A 510 -32.00 0.29 17.80
CA TYR A 510 -30.61 0.04 18.21
C TYR A 510 -30.41 -1.41 18.68
N ALA A 511 -31.25 -1.91 19.58
CA ALA A 511 -31.14 -3.28 20.09
C ALA A 511 -31.26 -4.32 18.97
N ASN A 512 -32.16 -4.07 18.01
CA ASN A 512 -32.34 -4.94 16.84
C ASN A 512 -31.10 -4.95 15.95
N VAL A 513 -30.61 -3.78 15.54
CA VAL A 513 -29.47 -3.63 14.63
C VAL A 513 -28.14 -4.06 15.28
N TYR A 514 -27.97 -3.80 16.58
CA TYR A 514 -26.72 -4.08 17.28
C TYR A 514 -26.60 -5.54 17.77
N LYS A 515 -27.69 -6.15 18.26
CA LYS A 515 -27.68 -7.49 18.87
C LYS A 515 -28.64 -8.49 18.22
N LYS A 516 -29.88 -8.13 17.87
CA LYS A 516 -30.94 -9.12 17.66
C LYS A 516 -31.14 -9.66 16.24
N ILE A 517 -30.66 -9.01 15.17
CA ILE A 517 -30.81 -9.59 13.82
C ILE A 517 -29.74 -10.68 13.60
N PRO A 518 -30.12 -11.97 13.45
CA PRO A 518 -29.16 -13.04 13.23
C PRO A 518 -28.37 -12.81 11.95
N TYR A 519 -27.05 -13.02 11.99
CA TYR A 519 -26.13 -12.87 10.85
C TYR A 519 -26.05 -11.49 10.17
N LEU A 520 -26.84 -10.50 10.59
CA LEU A 520 -26.80 -9.13 10.06
C LEU A 520 -26.64 -8.06 11.14
N ASN A 521 -26.51 -8.45 12.41
CA ASN A 521 -26.20 -7.51 13.47
C ASN A 521 -24.77 -6.95 13.33
N TYR A 522 -24.54 -5.77 13.94
CA TYR A 522 -23.23 -5.10 13.94
C TYR A 522 -22.10 -6.03 14.37
N THR A 523 -22.34 -6.81 15.43
CA THR A 523 -21.36 -7.73 16.01
C THR A 523 -20.89 -8.77 15.00
N TRP A 524 -21.79 -9.26 14.14
CA TRP A 524 -21.46 -10.26 13.13
C TRP A 524 -20.84 -9.64 11.89
N ILE A 525 -21.44 -8.60 11.32
CA ILE A 525 -20.93 -7.98 10.08
C ILE A 525 -19.60 -7.27 10.33
N VAL A 526 -19.52 -6.43 11.36
CA VAL A 526 -18.38 -5.53 11.55
C VAL A 526 -17.29 -6.20 12.39
N ASP A 527 -17.63 -6.80 13.54
CA ASP A 527 -16.59 -7.37 14.42
C ASP A 527 -16.11 -8.75 13.95
N VAL A 528 -17.04 -9.66 13.59
CA VAL A 528 -16.67 -11.03 13.14
C VAL A 528 -16.17 -11.00 11.69
N MET A 529 -17.01 -10.57 10.75
CA MET A 529 -16.70 -10.66 9.32
C MET A 529 -15.65 -9.63 8.90
N LEU A 530 -15.91 -8.33 9.09
CA LEU A 530 -15.06 -7.29 8.49
C LEU A 530 -13.72 -7.12 9.24
N ALA A 531 -13.74 -6.95 10.56
CA ALA A 531 -12.54 -6.71 11.38
C ALA A 531 -11.74 -8.00 11.65
N GLY A 532 -12.42 -9.09 11.99
CA GLY A 532 -11.80 -10.39 12.28
C GLY A 532 -11.39 -11.16 11.03
N VAL A 533 -12.38 -11.73 10.34
CA VAL A 533 -12.18 -12.72 9.27
C VAL A 533 -11.61 -12.10 8.01
N ILE A 534 -12.28 -11.10 7.42
CA ILE A 534 -11.81 -10.42 6.21
C ILE A 534 -10.54 -9.64 6.52
N GLY A 535 -10.48 -9.00 7.69
CA GLY A 535 -9.34 -8.19 8.10
C GLY A 535 -8.05 -9.01 8.16
N VAL A 536 -7.94 -9.96 9.09
CA VAL A 536 -6.73 -10.78 9.25
C VAL A 536 -6.61 -11.82 8.13
N GLY A 537 -7.74 -12.39 7.71
CA GLY A 537 -7.82 -13.37 6.64
C GLY A 537 -7.20 -12.89 5.35
N CYS A 538 -7.51 -11.67 4.90
CA CYS A 538 -7.02 -11.17 3.62
C CYS A 538 -5.53 -10.77 3.62
N TYR A 539 -4.85 -10.69 4.77
CA TYR A 539 -3.48 -10.13 4.84
C TYR A 539 -2.48 -10.88 3.96
N PHE A 540 -2.53 -12.21 3.94
CA PHE A 540 -1.59 -13.02 3.17
C PHE A 540 -1.87 -12.99 1.66
N TRP A 541 -3.07 -12.61 1.24
CA TRP A 541 -3.50 -12.61 -0.16
C TRP A 541 -3.48 -11.23 -0.81
N PHE A 542 -3.90 -10.19 -0.08
CA PHE A 542 -4.14 -8.83 -0.60
C PHE A 542 -3.35 -7.73 0.12
N SER A 543 -2.34 -8.11 0.94
CA SER A 543 -1.45 -7.23 1.73
C SER A 543 -1.92 -6.96 3.15
N GLY A 544 -0.97 -6.62 4.03
CA GLY A 544 -1.20 -6.47 5.47
C GLY A 544 -2.13 -5.33 5.90
N ARG A 545 -2.63 -4.49 4.99
CA ARG A 545 -3.44 -3.30 5.36
C ARG A 545 -4.82 -3.25 4.69
N VAL A 546 -5.33 -4.39 4.22
CA VAL A 546 -6.66 -4.50 3.58
C VAL A 546 -7.74 -3.91 4.49
N TRP A 547 -7.81 -4.34 5.76
CA TRP A 547 -8.73 -3.76 6.75
C TRP A 547 -8.54 -2.25 6.92
N CYS A 548 -7.31 -1.82 7.19
CA CYS A 548 -7.00 -0.42 7.46
C CYS A 548 -7.29 0.52 6.29
N ARG A 549 -7.20 0.01 5.06
CA ARG A 549 -7.45 0.77 3.84
C ARG A 549 -8.94 0.84 3.51
N PHE A 550 -9.62 -0.31 3.51
CA PHE A 550 -10.97 -0.40 2.95
C PHE A 550 -12.09 -0.29 3.97
N ALA A 551 -11.88 -0.66 5.23
CA ALA A 551 -12.98 -0.94 6.15
C ALA A 551 -12.87 -0.29 7.53
N CYS A 552 -11.67 0.11 7.95
CA CYS A 552 -11.45 0.65 9.29
C CYS A 552 -12.15 2.02 9.46
N PRO A 553 -13.14 2.15 10.36
CA PRO A 553 -13.90 3.39 10.52
C PRO A 553 -13.04 4.52 11.10
N LEU A 554 -12.12 4.20 12.01
CA LEU A 554 -11.18 5.19 12.54
C LEU A 554 -10.24 5.70 11.44
N ALA A 555 -9.78 4.83 10.53
CA ALA A 555 -8.96 5.27 9.40
C ALA A 555 -9.74 6.20 8.46
N ALA A 556 -11.01 5.91 8.21
CA ALA A 556 -11.92 6.75 7.43
C ALA A 556 -12.16 8.11 8.07
N LEU A 557 -12.33 8.16 9.40
CA LEU A 557 -12.46 9.41 10.17
C LEU A 557 -11.17 10.23 10.09
N MET A 558 -10.02 9.57 10.22
CA MET A 558 -8.71 10.22 10.11
C MET A 558 -8.46 10.82 8.72
N HIS A 559 -9.12 10.37 7.64
CA HIS A 559 -9.01 11.01 6.31
C HIS A 559 -9.50 12.46 6.32
N ILE A 560 -10.47 12.77 7.20
CA ILE A 560 -10.97 14.13 7.39
C ILE A 560 -9.88 14.97 8.08
N TYR A 561 -9.29 14.46 9.16
CA TYR A 561 -8.23 15.15 9.91
C TYR A 561 -6.96 15.36 9.09
N THR A 562 -6.60 14.42 8.21
CA THR A 562 -5.39 14.52 7.39
C THR A 562 -5.40 15.69 6.42
N ARG A 563 -6.56 16.27 6.08
CA ARG A 563 -6.63 17.49 5.26
C ARG A 563 -5.84 18.64 5.90
N PHE A 564 -5.75 18.64 7.23
CA PHE A 564 -5.04 19.66 8.01
C PHE A 564 -3.61 19.25 8.40
N THR A 565 -3.11 18.11 7.92
CA THR A 565 -1.76 17.67 8.25
C THR A 565 -0.70 18.50 7.54
N ARG A 566 0.37 18.84 8.28
CA ARG A 566 1.58 19.44 7.70
C ARG A 566 2.60 18.40 7.26
N PHE A 567 2.40 17.12 7.56
CA PHE A 567 3.30 16.03 7.18
C PHE A 567 3.33 15.81 5.66
N ARG A 568 4.51 15.58 5.08
CA ARG A 568 4.73 15.29 3.66
C ARG A 568 5.82 14.24 3.49
N ILE A 569 5.78 13.50 2.38
CA ILE A 569 6.97 12.82 1.84
C ILE A 569 7.52 13.73 0.75
N PHE A 570 8.68 14.30 0.98
CA PHE A 570 9.38 15.14 0.01
C PHE A 570 10.12 14.26 -1.00
N ALA A 571 10.23 14.75 -2.23
CA ALA A 571 10.90 14.06 -3.32
C ALA A 571 11.95 14.96 -3.95
N ASP A 572 13.17 14.45 -4.08
CA ASP A 572 14.24 15.06 -4.87
C ASP A 572 14.05 14.68 -6.34
N LYS A 573 13.36 15.54 -7.11
CA LYS A 573 12.92 15.27 -8.49
C LYS A 573 14.08 14.81 -9.39
N LYS A 574 15.25 15.44 -9.25
CA LYS A 574 16.44 15.17 -10.08
C LYS A 574 16.94 13.73 -9.94
N LYS A 575 16.70 13.08 -8.81
CA LYS A 575 17.09 11.67 -8.56
C LYS A 575 16.03 10.65 -9.02
N CYS A 576 14.86 11.08 -9.48
CA CYS A 576 13.73 10.19 -9.75
C CYS A 576 13.79 9.59 -11.16
N ILE A 577 14.04 8.28 -11.23
CA ILE A 577 14.09 7.50 -12.49
C ILE A 577 12.75 6.83 -12.87
N SER A 578 11.63 7.25 -12.27
CA SER A 578 10.27 6.73 -12.55
C SER A 578 10.13 5.18 -12.54
N CYS A 579 10.94 4.48 -11.74
CA CYS A 579 11.00 3.00 -11.73
C CYS A 579 9.79 2.29 -11.09
N ASN A 580 8.86 3.04 -10.48
CA ASN A 580 7.62 2.56 -9.85
C ASN A 580 7.77 1.65 -8.61
N VAL A 581 9.00 1.45 -8.10
CA VAL A 581 9.25 0.62 -6.91
C VAL A 581 8.50 1.17 -5.68
N CYS A 582 8.53 2.49 -5.47
CA CYS A 582 7.86 3.15 -4.33
C CYS A 582 6.35 2.92 -4.30
N THR A 583 5.67 3.02 -5.45
CA THR A 583 4.24 2.72 -5.60
C THR A 583 3.98 1.24 -5.33
N SER A 584 4.77 0.33 -5.91
CA SER A 584 4.56 -1.12 -5.78
C SER A 584 4.62 -1.66 -4.35
N VAL A 585 5.36 -0.99 -3.45
CA VAL A 585 5.48 -1.38 -2.04
C VAL A 585 4.50 -0.64 -1.12
N CYS A 586 3.67 0.25 -1.66
CA CYS A 586 2.73 1.03 -0.88
C CYS A 586 1.52 0.19 -0.45
N HIS A 587 1.44 -0.09 0.86
CA HIS A 587 0.29 -0.79 1.45
C HIS A 587 -1.05 -0.07 1.33
N GLN A 588 -1.05 1.21 0.98
CA GLN A 588 -2.27 2.01 0.85
C GLN A 588 -2.67 2.18 -0.60
N GLY A 589 -1.96 1.58 -1.56
CA GLY A 589 -2.31 1.71 -2.97
C GLY A 589 -1.93 3.04 -3.62
N ILE A 590 -1.33 3.96 -2.86
CA ILE A 590 -0.98 5.31 -3.31
C ILE A 590 0.06 5.25 -4.43
N ASP A 591 -0.15 6.05 -5.48
CA ASP A 591 0.79 6.21 -6.59
C ASP A 591 1.90 7.21 -6.24
N ILE A 592 2.84 6.76 -5.42
CA ILE A 592 3.94 7.57 -4.88
C ILE A 592 4.89 8.04 -5.99
N MET A 593 5.10 7.22 -7.02
CA MET A 593 5.97 7.56 -8.15
C MET A 593 5.49 8.83 -8.86
N ASN A 594 4.17 8.96 -9.07
CA ASN A 594 3.57 10.12 -9.72
C ASN A 594 3.67 11.43 -8.90
N PHE A 595 3.83 11.35 -7.57
CA PHE A 595 4.19 12.53 -6.77
C PHE A 595 5.68 12.85 -6.91
N ALA A 596 6.51 11.80 -6.87
CA ALA A 596 7.96 11.93 -6.88
C ALA A 596 8.52 12.47 -8.20
N ASN A 597 8.03 11.99 -9.34
CA ASN A 597 8.45 12.46 -10.66
C ASN A 597 8.03 13.92 -10.94
N LYS A 598 6.96 14.40 -10.28
CA LYS A 598 6.50 15.79 -10.34
C LYS A 598 7.18 16.69 -9.31
N GLY A 599 8.05 16.16 -8.44
CA GLY A 599 8.63 16.92 -7.31
C GLY A 599 7.60 17.38 -6.27
N LEU A 600 6.38 16.83 -6.31
CA LEU A 600 5.31 17.22 -5.40
C LEU A 600 5.45 16.45 -4.09
N GLY A 601 5.37 17.17 -2.97
CA GLY A 601 5.29 16.53 -1.66
C GLY A 601 4.03 15.66 -1.57
N MET A 602 4.17 14.38 -1.23
CA MET A 602 3.08 13.42 -1.09
C MET A 602 2.03 13.93 -0.07
N ARG A 603 0.78 14.17 -0.50
CA ARG A 603 -0.34 14.72 0.34
C ARG A 603 -1.57 13.80 0.49
N ASP A 604 -1.44 12.52 0.20
CA ASP A 604 -2.57 11.58 0.19
C ASP A 604 -2.97 11.21 1.62
N PRO A 605 -4.27 11.34 1.96
CA PRO A 605 -4.78 11.11 3.32
C PRO A 605 -4.64 9.65 3.78
N GLU A 606 -4.46 8.70 2.87
CA GLU A 606 -4.32 7.28 3.20
C GLU A 606 -2.94 6.96 3.76
N CYS A 607 -1.94 7.83 3.56
CA CYS A 607 -0.56 7.58 3.95
C CYS A 607 -0.41 7.30 5.46
N VAL A 608 0.11 6.12 5.79
CA VAL A 608 0.34 5.63 7.16
C VAL A 608 1.80 5.74 7.62
N ARG A 609 2.65 6.45 6.86
CA ARG A 609 4.07 6.68 7.22
C ARG A 609 4.80 5.39 7.62
N CYS A 610 4.68 4.34 6.80
CA CYS A 610 5.26 3.02 7.07
C CYS A 610 6.73 2.84 6.63
N SER A 611 7.36 3.91 6.12
CA SER A 611 8.70 3.97 5.50
C SER A 611 8.98 3.06 4.31
N ALA A 612 8.07 2.18 3.89
CA ALA A 612 8.37 1.22 2.84
C ALA A 612 8.81 1.86 1.51
N CYS A 613 8.17 2.95 1.08
CA CYS A 613 8.51 3.66 -0.15
C CYS A 613 9.88 4.38 -0.06
N VAL A 614 10.16 5.03 1.06
CA VAL A 614 11.42 5.72 1.35
C VAL A 614 12.57 4.71 1.41
N GLN A 615 12.35 3.59 2.09
CA GLN A 615 13.35 2.57 2.31
C GLN A 615 13.65 1.73 1.06
N SER A 616 12.67 1.54 0.17
CA SER A 616 12.83 0.72 -1.04
C SER A 616 13.23 1.54 -2.28
N CYS A 617 13.35 2.87 -2.15
CA CYS A 617 13.75 3.72 -3.28
C CYS A 617 15.24 3.47 -3.61
N PRO A 618 15.57 3.00 -4.82
CA PRO A 618 16.95 2.66 -5.19
C PRO A 618 17.86 3.87 -5.33
N THR A 619 17.30 5.05 -5.60
CA THR A 619 18.06 6.30 -5.81
C THR A 619 17.92 7.30 -4.66
N GLY A 620 17.31 6.90 -3.52
CA GLY A 620 17.23 7.77 -2.34
C GLY A 620 16.41 9.06 -2.51
N VAL A 621 15.42 9.08 -3.41
CA VAL A 621 14.60 10.27 -3.76
C VAL A 621 13.72 10.77 -2.62
N LEU A 622 13.16 9.86 -1.81
CA LEU A 622 12.05 10.17 -0.91
C LEU A 622 12.53 10.41 0.52
N THR A 623 12.00 11.44 1.18
CA THR A 623 12.34 11.79 2.57
C THR A 623 11.09 12.16 3.37
N PHE A 624 10.98 11.70 4.61
CA PHE A 624 9.90 12.13 5.50
C PHE A 624 10.15 13.53 6.08
N GLY A 625 9.08 14.29 6.25
CA GLY A 625 9.14 15.53 6.99
C GLY A 625 7.78 16.21 7.09
N ARG A 626 7.80 17.50 7.38
CA ARG A 626 6.63 18.35 7.52
C ARG A 626 6.90 19.76 7.03
N LEU A 627 5.85 20.52 6.80
CA LEU A 627 5.95 21.96 6.56
C LEU A 627 5.95 22.73 7.89
N ASP A 628 6.76 23.77 7.99
CA ASP A 628 6.74 24.72 9.11
C ASP A 628 5.56 25.72 8.99
N ALA A 629 5.58 26.85 9.70
CA ALA A 629 4.53 27.88 9.57
C ALA A 629 4.64 28.70 8.28
N SER A 630 5.85 28.81 7.73
CA SER A 630 6.19 29.55 6.52
C SER A 630 6.23 28.66 5.27
N ASN A 631 5.70 27.44 5.35
CA ASN A 631 5.71 26.41 4.30
C ASN A 631 7.09 25.87 3.88
N ASN A 632 8.12 26.03 4.71
CA ASN A 632 9.42 25.40 4.46
C ASN A 632 9.46 23.94 4.94
N PRO A 633 10.18 23.05 4.23
CA PRO A 633 10.31 21.65 4.61
C PRO A 633 11.24 21.48 5.83
N ILE A 634 10.73 20.81 6.86
CA ILE A 634 11.50 20.28 7.99
C ILE A 634 11.54 18.76 7.87
N HIS A 635 12.73 18.21 7.63
CA HIS A 635 12.93 16.77 7.52
C HIS A 635 12.94 16.07 8.91
N ASP A 636 12.48 14.83 8.93
CA ASP A 636 12.44 14.01 10.14
C ASP A 636 13.83 13.54 10.55
N ARG A 637 14.16 13.65 11.85
CA ARG A 637 15.47 13.28 12.40
C ARG A 637 15.84 11.79 12.29
N ILE A 638 14.88 10.91 12.07
CA ILE A 638 15.09 9.46 12.11
C ILE A 638 15.28 8.95 10.67
N ALA A 639 16.47 8.47 10.37
CA ALA A 639 16.81 7.98 9.03
C ALA A 639 15.91 6.80 8.62
N ALA A 640 15.33 6.89 7.42
CA ALA A 640 14.39 5.92 6.86
C ALA A 640 14.84 5.33 5.51
N SER A 641 15.87 5.90 4.86
CA SER A 641 16.41 5.46 3.57
C SER A 641 17.83 4.92 3.72
N PRO A 642 18.10 3.66 3.37
CA PRO A 642 19.46 3.11 3.38
C PRO A 642 20.41 3.86 2.42
N VAL A 643 19.90 4.28 1.26
CA VAL A 643 20.69 5.02 0.26
C VAL A 643 21.13 6.37 0.81
N GLN A 644 20.21 7.14 1.40
CA GLN A 644 20.56 8.43 2.00
C GLN A 644 21.52 8.30 3.19
N MET A 645 21.43 7.19 3.93
CA MET A 645 22.37 6.88 5.01
C MET A 645 23.78 6.60 4.47
N GLN A 646 23.89 5.93 3.31
CA GLN A 646 25.17 5.66 2.64
C GLN A 646 25.77 6.91 2.00
N GLU A 647 24.93 7.78 1.42
CA GLU A 647 25.35 9.06 0.82
C GLU A 647 25.89 10.07 1.85
N GLY A 648 25.90 9.76 3.15
CA GLY A 648 26.39 10.68 4.18
C GLY A 648 25.54 11.96 4.30
N ARG A 649 24.30 11.96 3.76
CA ARG A 649 23.33 13.04 3.95
C ARG A 649 22.93 13.08 5.43
N THR A 650 23.77 13.70 6.24
CA THR A 650 23.31 14.39 7.45
C THR A 650 22.23 15.36 6.97
N MET A 651 21.06 15.34 7.59
CA MET A 651 19.85 16.05 7.15
C MET A 651 20.03 17.57 7.15
N VAL A 652 20.77 18.09 6.17
CA VAL A 652 20.90 19.51 5.88
C VAL A 652 19.80 19.85 4.89
N SER A 653 19.01 20.85 5.27
CA SER A 653 17.93 21.44 4.50
C SER A 653 18.34 21.71 3.06
N LEU A 654 17.70 21.03 2.11
CA LEU A 654 17.70 21.48 0.73
C LEU A 654 16.80 22.73 0.66
N PRO A 655 17.25 23.86 0.13
CA PRO A 655 16.34 24.92 -0.28
C PRO A 655 15.45 24.35 -1.38
N VAL A 656 14.14 24.44 -1.20
CA VAL A 656 13.19 24.30 -2.30
C VAL A 656 13.43 25.52 -3.18
N LEU A 657 13.76 25.31 -4.45
CA LEU A 657 13.71 26.34 -5.47
C LEU A 657 12.34 27.03 -5.36
N GLY A 658 12.35 28.29 -4.96
CA GLY A 658 11.15 29.09 -4.82
C GLY A 658 10.51 29.25 -6.19
N ASN A 659 9.25 28.84 -6.31
CA ASN A 659 8.40 29.37 -7.36
C ASN A 659 8.13 30.83 -7.01
N GLY A 660 8.91 31.73 -7.61
CA GLY A 660 8.45 33.07 -7.87
C GLY A 660 7.29 32.98 -8.86
N ALA A 661 6.06 33.04 -8.36
CA ALA A 661 4.90 33.40 -9.14
C ALA A 661 4.11 34.42 -8.30
N SER A 662 4.13 35.66 -8.80
CA SER A 662 3.36 36.80 -8.33
C SER A 662 1.87 36.46 -8.17
N PRO A 663 1.15 37.07 -7.20
CA PRO A 663 -0.28 36.85 -7.05
C PRO A 663 -1.05 37.60 -8.13
N ILE A 664 -1.81 36.86 -8.96
CA ILE A 664 -3.12 37.27 -9.51
C ILE A 664 -4.00 36.01 -9.52
#